data_AF-A0A672JHP4-F1
#
_entry.id   AF-A0A672JHP4-F1
#
_cell.length_a   1.000
_cell.length_b   1.000
_cell.length_c   1.000
_cell.angle_alpha   90.00
_cell.angle_beta   90.00
_cell.angle_gamma   90.00
#
_symmetry.space_group_name_H-M   'P 1'
#
loop_
_entity.id
_entity.type
_entity.pdbx_description
1 polymer ?
#
loop_
_entity_poly.entity_id
_entity_poly.type
_entity_poly.pdbx_seq_one_letter_code
_entity_poly.pdbx_strand_id
1 'polypeptide(L)'
;TFPSPAVLLAFNLDSAQVIRKDGEPGSLFGFSLAMHRQLNPDKAMVLIGAPRARALGRQKASVTGGLYKCEMTQSNHCERIDFDNEEDLRIENKENQWMGVTVQSQGPGGKIVTCAHRYQRRLFVNTPQESHDITGRCYVLSQDLTIDSSSDEDGGNWNFCEGRARGHEMFGSCQQGLAATFTKDYHYVVFGAPGAYNWKGVVRVEQKNNTLLEMGIYDDGPYEVGDEHLLNPELVPVPANSYLGFSLDSGHHLTRSRSLTVVAGAPRANHSGAVVLLKKESDASARLLVEHILHGPGLGSAFGYDLAVVDLNGDGWQDIIVGAPQFYMKDGDVGGAVFVYINKAGRWERVTPLRLNGTKDSMFGLAVESTGDINQDSYEDFAVGAPHDDDGTGKVYIYHGSEQGIKTSPILSGREHSSRLFGYSLAGNMDLDGNWYPDLAVGSLSDTAFIYRARPIISIRRDVKISPQEIDLTIKTCGDSICLTADLCFSYKANPASYSPKITLGYSVEADGDRRKQGLTSRVMFLNKTRTESDYQLNGTVDLRGQNQESCVRRNPRCQTPEEQKRPPSAHAHPKLHSVQQTRHVNFVKEGCGRDHICRSNLKMKYSLYYKPNNLDEYFPLNKRFEIVEKNYNMNGDDAYETKLVGSFPDTLPYSGVRSRLTEKQILCDADPLGTQAECDLGNPFKRDSEVHTCHIYMLITAGLSLETTELEIDLQLQTTSVQENIPPVKIKAEVITELFLLVLCSEASPSQLSFGGVVRGESAMKSEEEVGSSIRYTFTINNLWKSLIPSVKASLHIHWPKLNKDGKWLLYLMEASSSEGSVCSPESEINPLKLIQKSSLSRAKRETPRKDRKAERKMSPLSDKSKVKVLSCEKELRCVVFRCPLLGLDGTTIKLKSRLWNSTFIEDYASVSTSLLVVKASIVLHTQAENIILKTPDTTVTVSVSPDSEVAQYGGVPWWIILVAVLAGILILALLVFLLWKCGFFQRSKQDDSVPRYHAVRIRKEAPEYQDGKVKLDPFERKQWMTTWIDNESYS
;
A
#
# COMPACT_ATOMS: atom_id res chain seq x y z
N THR A 1 14.85 17.77 -14.88
CA THR A 1 13.86 17.34 -15.90
C THR A 1 14.54 16.31 -16.77
N PHE A 2 14.39 15.04 -16.42
CA PHE A 2 14.95 13.92 -17.18
C PHE A 2 14.14 13.76 -18.47
N PRO A 3 14.77 13.64 -19.65
CA PRO A 3 14.05 13.22 -20.84
C PRO A 3 13.60 11.78 -20.65
N SER A 4 12.31 11.56 -20.84
CA SER A 4 11.61 10.28 -20.85
C SER A 4 12.37 9.21 -21.65
N PRO A 5 12.45 7.96 -21.17
CA PRO A 5 12.88 6.85 -22.01
C PRO A 5 11.94 6.76 -23.22
N ALA A 6 12.52 6.57 -24.40
CA ALA A 6 11.77 6.30 -25.62
C ALA A 6 10.88 5.08 -25.37
N VAL A 7 9.57 5.29 -25.52
CA VAL A 7 8.53 4.27 -25.50
C VAL A 7 8.92 3.20 -26.53
N LEU A 8 9.30 2.00 -26.06
CA LEU A 8 9.21 0.81 -26.88
C LEU A 8 7.72 0.53 -27.04
N LEU A 9 7.18 0.86 -28.22
CA LEU A 9 5.86 0.43 -28.66
C LEU A 9 5.81 -1.09 -28.62
N ALA A 10 4.68 -1.62 -28.13
CA ALA A 10 4.20 -2.99 -28.31
C ALA A 10 5.27 -3.98 -28.82
N PHE A 11 6.14 -4.51 -27.96
CA PHE A 11 7.37 -5.21 -28.40
C PHE A 11 7.10 -6.37 -29.37
N ASN A 12 5.94 -7.03 -29.27
CA ASN A 12 5.46 -7.97 -30.28
C ASN A 12 3.99 -7.80 -30.71
N LEU A 13 3.12 -7.13 -29.94
CA LEU A 13 1.76 -6.80 -30.41
C LEU A 13 1.79 -5.87 -31.64
N ASP A 14 0.93 -6.11 -32.62
CA ASP A 14 0.81 -5.29 -33.82
C ASP A 14 -0.05 -4.03 -33.57
N SER A 15 0.59 -2.87 -33.44
CA SER A 15 -0.09 -1.58 -33.33
C SER A 15 -0.45 -0.93 -34.67
N ALA A 16 0.06 -1.47 -35.80
CA ALA A 16 -0.20 -0.91 -37.13
C ALA A 16 -1.47 -1.48 -37.77
N GLN A 17 -1.74 -2.77 -37.57
CA GLN A 17 -2.92 -3.46 -38.12
C GLN A 17 -3.88 -3.96 -37.02
N VAL A 18 -4.28 -3.05 -36.13
CA VAL A 18 -5.27 -3.31 -35.08
C VAL A 18 -6.64 -3.52 -35.71
N ILE A 19 -7.37 -4.56 -35.30
CA ILE A 19 -8.76 -4.78 -35.72
C ILE A 19 -9.66 -4.00 -34.78
N ARG A 20 -10.47 -3.08 -35.33
CA ARG A 20 -11.44 -2.29 -34.57
C ARG A 20 -12.85 -2.84 -34.79
N LYS A 21 -13.64 -2.92 -33.73
CA LYS A 21 -15.06 -3.27 -33.75
C LYS A 21 -15.86 -2.14 -33.09
N ASP A 22 -16.89 -1.67 -33.76
CA ASP A 22 -17.76 -0.59 -33.29
C ASP A 22 -19.17 -1.15 -33.00
N GLY A 23 -19.73 -0.77 -31.86
CA GLY A 23 -21.10 -1.11 -31.47
C GLY A 23 -22.10 0.02 -31.72
N GLU A 24 -23.34 -0.18 -31.28
CA GLU A 24 -24.36 0.86 -31.31
C GLU A 24 -24.03 1.97 -30.29
N PRO A 25 -24.24 3.26 -30.62
CA PRO A 25 -23.99 4.35 -29.69
C PRO A 25 -24.79 4.23 -28.39
N GLY A 26 -24.11 4.34 -27.25
CA GLY A 26 -24.70 4.25 -25.91
C GLY A 26 -25.03 2.83 -25.44
N SER A 27 -24.64 1.80 -26.20
CA SER A 27 -24.86 0.39 -25.84
C SER A 27 -23.85 -0.12 -24.80
N LEU A 28 -22.78 0.63 -24.54
CA LEU A 28 -21.60 0.23 -23.79
C LEU A 28 -20.94 -1.01 -24.39
N PHE A 29 -20.91 -1.09 -25.72
CA PHE A 29 -20.20 -2.16 -26.42
C PHE A 29 -18.71 -2.15 -26.08
N GLY A 30 -18.18 -3.29 -25.62
CA GLY A 30 -16.82 -3.38 -25.08
C GLY A 30 -16.76 -3.27 -23.56
N PHE A 31 -17.90 -3.31 -22.86
CA PHE A 31 -17.94 -3.33 -21.39
C PHE A 31 -17.29 -4.59 -20.80
N SER A 32 -17.50 -5.74 -21.44
CA SER A 32 -16.86 -7.01 -21.11
C SER A 32 -16.45 -7.73 -22.40
N LEU A 33 -15.38 -8.52 -22.32
CA LEU A 33 -14.77 -9.19 -23.46
C LEU A 33 -14.42 -10.63 -23.10
N ALA A 34 -14.52 -11.53 -24.08
CA ALA A 34 -13.94 -12.86 -23.98
C ALA A 34 -13.47 -13.35 -25.35
N MET A 35 -12.39 -14.12 -25.36
CA MET A 35 -11.91 -14.80 -26.56
C MET A 35 -12.50 -16.21 -26.62
N HIS A 36 -12.97 -16.63 -27.79
CA HIS A 36 -13.61 -17.92 -27.95
C HIS A 36 -13.25 -18.58 -29.28
N ARG A 37 -13.08 -19.91 -29.25
CA ARG A 37 -12.81 -20.72 -30.44
C ARG A 37 -13.72 -21.94 -30.45
N GLN A 38 -14.64 -21.98 -31.40
CA GLN A 38 -15.43 -23.16 -31.69
C GLN A 38 -14.54 -24.17 -32.43
N LEU A 39 -14.61 -25.47 -32.10
CA LEU A 39 -13.76 -26.48 -32.75
C LEU A 39 -14.41 -27.12 -33.98
N ASN A 40 -15.74 -27.16 -34.04
CA ASN A 40 -16.49 -27.79 -35.13
C ASN A 40 -17.70 -26.94 -35.57
N PRO A 41 -17.64 -26.28 -36.75
CA PRO A 41 -16.44 -25.98 -37.53
C PRO A 41 -15.47 -25.07 -36.77
N ASP A 42 -14.17 -25.19 -37.06
CA ASP A 42 -13.13 -24.38 -36.42
C ASP A 42 -13.30 -22.88 -36.74
N LYS A 43 -13.64 -22.08 -35.72
CA LYS A 43 -13.89 -20.64 -35.84
C LYS A 43 -13.43 -19.91 -34.59
N ALA A 44 -12.48 -18.99 -34.77
CA ALA A 44 -12.04 -18.06 -33.74
C ALA A 44 -12.85 -16.74 -33.81
N MET A 45 -13.28 -16.26 -32.65
CA MET A 45 -14.11 -15.06 -32.54
C MET A 45 -13.88 -14.35 -31.20
N VAL A 46 -14.22 -13.07 -31.17
CA VAL A 46 -14.26 -12.28 -29.94
C VAL A 46 -15.71 -12.05 -29.56
N LEU A 47 -16.03 -12.32 -28.30
CA LEU A 47 -17.33 -12.09 -27.71
C LEU A 47 -17.31 -10.77 -26.96
N ILE A 48 -18.30 -9.92 -27.23
CA ILE A 48 -18.34 -8.55 -26.73
C ILE A 48 -19.68 -8.30 -26.04
N GLY A 49 -19.61 -7.99 -24.75
CA GLY A 49 -20.76 -7.58 -23.95
C GLY A 49 -21.13 -6.12 -24.20
N ALA A 50 -22.43 -5.87 -24.35
CA ALA A 50 -23.00 -4.54 -24.51
C ALA A 50 -24.23 -4.39 -23.59
N PRO A 51 -24.04 -4.09 -22.28
CA PRO A 51 -25.09 -4.13 -21.26
C PRO A 51 -26.24 -3.13 -21.47
N ARG A 52 -26.06 -2.13 -22.33
CA ARG A 52 -27.10 -1.15 -22.68
C ARG A 52 -27.57 -1.24 -24.14
N ALA A 53 -27.27 -2.34 -24.82
CA ALA A 53 -27.84 -2.61 -26.13
C ALA A 53 -29.38 -2.63 -26.08
N ARG A 54 -30.01 -2.20 -27.18
CA ARG A 54 -31.48 -2.17 -27.34
C ARG A 54 -32.10 -3.54 -27.11
N ALA A 55 -33.37 -3.61 -26.77
CA ALA A 55 -34.05 -4.89 -26.61
C ALA A 55 -34.17 -5.69 -27.92
N LEU A 56 -34.33 -7.01 -27.82
CA LEU A 56 -34.69 -7.86 -28.95
C LEU A 56 -36.17 -7.66 -29.33
N GLY A 57 -36.54 -8.02 -30.57
CA GLY A 57 -37.84 -7.63 -31.15
C GLY A 57 -39.09 -8.18 -30.46
N ARG A 58 -39.00 -9.26 -29.68
CA ARG A 58 -40.16 -9.81 -28.93
C ARG A 58 -40.24 -9.33 -27.48
N GLN A 59 -39.24 -8.60 -27.01
CA GLN A 59 -39.22 -8.00 -25.67
C GLN A 59 -39.98 -6.67 -25.68
N LYS A 60 -40.64 -6.34 -24.57
CA LYS A 60 -41.35 -5.08 -24.36
C LYS A 60 -40.44 -4.00 -23.76
N ALA A 61 -39.39 -4.40 -23.06
CA ALA A 61 -38.33 -3.52 -22.60
C ALA A 61 -37.69 -2.74 -23.75
N SER A 62 -37.11 -1.57 -23.45
CA SER A 62 -36.41 -0.72 -24.42
C SER A 62 -34.92 -1.04 -24.51
N VAL A 63 -34.30 -1.30 -23.35
CA VAL A 63 -32.88 -1.60 -23.19
C VAL A 63 -32.75 -2.83 -22.31
N THR A 64 -32.18 -3.90 -22.85
CA THR A 64 -31.95 -5.14 -22.09
C THR A 64 -30.48 -5.51 -21.98
N GLY A 65 -29.63 -4.95 -22.85
CA GLY A 65 -28.28 -5.44 -23.07
C GLY A 65 -28.24 -6.66 -23.99
N GLY A 66 -27.04 -7.08 -24.37
CA GLY A 66 -26.82 -8.25 -25.20
C GLY A 66 -25.34 -8.66 -25.33
N LEU A 67 -25.15 -9.81 -25.94
CA LEU A 67 -23.84 -10.38 -26.29
C LEU A 67 -23.70 -10.41 -27.81
N TYR A 68 -22.53 -9.99 -28.29
CA TYR A 68 -22.20 -9.97 -29.72
C TYR A 68 -21.04 -10.92 -29.99
N LYS A 69 -21.07 -11.59 -31.15
CA LYS A 69 -19.93 -12.33 -31.70
C LYS A 69 -19.33 -11.55 -32.85
N CYS A 70 -18.02 -11.39 -32.84
CA CYS A 70 -17.26 -10.66 -33.85
C CYS A 70 -16.18 -11.55 -34.43
N GLU A 71 -16.16 -11.69 -35.76
CA GLU A 71 -15.10 -12.42 -36.45
C GLU A 71 -13.78 -11.63 -36.46
N MET A 72 -12.65 -12.34 -36.59
CA MET A 72 -11.29 -11.78 -36.67
C MET A 72 -10.97 -11.11 -38.03
N THR A 73 -11.96 -10.44 -38.62
CA THR A 73 -11.83 -9.71 -39.88
C THR A 73 -11.80 -8.20 -39.64
N GLN A 74 -11.21 -7.45 -40.58
CA GLN A 74 -11.23 -5.98 -40.59
C GLN A 74 -12.63 -5.38 -40.83
N SER A 75 -13.65 -6.22 -41.06
CA SER A 75 -15.04 -5.78 -41.13
C SER A 75 -15.52 -5.33 -39.75
N ASN A 76 -16.23 -4.21 -39.67
CA ASN A 76 -16.88 -3.76 -38.44
C ASN A 76 -18.13 -4.58 -38.07
N HIS A 77 -18.50 -5.58 -38.89
CA HIS A 77 -19.69 -6.38 -38.64
C HIS A 77 -19.51 -7.29 -37.43
N CYS A 78 -20.41 -7.14 -36.45
CA CYS A 78 -20.60 -8.04 -35.31
C CYS A 78 -22.06 -8.44 -35.25
N GLU A 79 -22.33 -9.71 -35.00
CA GLU A 79 -23.69 -10.27 -34.96
C GLU A 79 -24.13 -10.39 -33.50
N ARG A 80 -25.36 -9.96 -33.19
CA ARG A 80 -25.95 -10.16 -31.87
C ARG A 80 -26.43 -11.59 -31.74
N ILE A 81 -26.06 -12.25 -30.64
CA ILE A 81 -26.51 -13.60 -30.34
C ILE A 81 -27.95 -13.52 -29.79
N ASP A 82 -28.87 -14.24 -30.44
CA ASP A 82 -30.29 -14.26 -30.07
C ASP A 82 -30.54 -15.36 -29.03
N PHE A 83 -30.60 -14.95 -27.76
CA PHE A 83 -31.09 -15.76 -26.64
C PHE A 83 -31.95 -14.88 -25.75
N ASP A 84 -32.87 -15.50 -24.99
CA ASP A 84 -33.75 -14.80 -24.05
C ASP A 84 -34.73 -13.76 -24.67
N ASN A 85 -35.17 -13.98 -25.91
CA ASN A 85 -36.03 -13.04 -26.65
C ASN A 85 -37.46 -12.87 -26.08
N GLU A 86 -37.95 -13.81 -25.27
CA GLU A 86 -39.31 -13.75 -24.71
C GLU A 86 -39.35 -12.90 -23.42
N GLU A 87 -40.44 -12.20 -23.10
CA GLU A 87 -40.58 -11.43 -21.83
C GLU A 87 -41.98 -11.57 -21.21
N ASP A 88 -42.06 -12.03 -19.96
CA ASP A 88 -43.31 -12.07 -19.19
C ASP A 88 -43.35 -11.06 -18.03
N LEU A 89 -44.00 -9.92 -18.29
CA LEU A 89 -44.16 -8.84 -17.32
C LEU A 89 -44.89 -9.24 -16.01
N ARG A 90 -45.55 -10.40 -15.95
CA ARG A 90 -46.19 -10.89 -14.72
C ARG A 90 -45.17 -11.41 -13.71
N ILE A 91 -43.98 -11.79 -14.17
CA ILE A 91 -42.95 -12.42 -13.36
C ILE A 91 -41.61 -11.67 -13.40
N GLU A 92 -41.32 -10.91 -14.44
CA GLU A 92 -40.01 -10.29 -14.62
C GLU A 92 -40.09 -8.85 -15.14
N ASN A 93 -38.97 -8.15 -15.02
CA ASN A 93 -38.70 -6.88 -15.66
C ASN A 93 -37.27 -6.92 -16.24
N LYS A 94 -37.16 -6.86 -17.57
CA LYS A 94 -35.87 -6.88 -18.26
C LYS A 94 -35.32 -5.49 -18.57
N GLU A 95 -36.06 -4.44 -18.24
CA GLU A 95 -35.62 -3.07 -18.46
C GLU A 95 -34.33 -2.79 -17.70
N ASN A 96 -33.28 -2.43 -18.43
CA ASN A 96 -31.95 -2.11 -17.92
C ASN A 96 -31.35 -3.24 -17.07
N GLN A 97 -31.60 -4.52 -17.43
CA GLN A 97 -31.08 -5.69 -16.72
C GLN A 97 -29.55 -5.90 -16.86
N TRP A 98 -28.92 -5.22 -17.84
CA TRP A 98 -27.48 -5.27 -18.13
C TRP A 98 -26.98 -6.64 -18.58
N MET A 99 -27.67 -7.26 -19.55
CA MET A 99 -27.19 -8.49 -20.17
C MET A 99 -25.87 -8.26 -20.92
N GLY A 100 -24.86 -9.09 -20.65
CA GLY A 100 -23.50 -8.89 -21.15
C GLY A 100 -22.63 -8.02 -20.25
N VAL A 101 -23.02 -7.79 -18.98
CA VAL A 101 -22.15 -7.15 -17.99
C VAL A 101 -20.88 -7.97 -17.74
N THR A 102 -21.01 -9.29 -17.77
CA THR A 102 -19.93 -10.26 -17.64
C THR A 102 -20.04 -11.24 -18.79
N VAL A 103 -18.91 -11.56 -19.40
CA VAL A 103 -18.77 -12.57 -20.44
C VAL A 103 -17.49 -13.31 -20.12
N GLN A 104 -17.57 -14.64 -20.01
CA GLN A 104 -16.40 -15.49 -19.83
C GLN A 104 -16.50 -16.71 -20.73
N SER A 105 -15.34 -17.17 -21.19
CA SER A 105 -15.20 -18.31 -22.09
C SER A 105 -14.39 -19.38 -21.39
N GLN A 106 -14.84 -20.63 -21.46
CA GLN A 106 -14.11 -21.79 -20.95
C GLN A 106 -12.93 -22.17 -21.86
N GLY A 107 -12.66 -21.39 -22.92
CA GLY A 107 -11.58 -21.65 -23.87
C GLY A 107 -12.03 -22.43 -25.11
N PRO A 108 -11.07 -22.96 -25.90
CA PRO A 108 -11.37 -23.62 -27.17
C PRO A 108 -12.26 -24.86 -27.02
N GLY A 109 -13.40 -24.87 -27.71
CA GLY A 109 -14.40 -25.95 -27.66
C GLY A 109 -15.20 -26.02 -26.35
N GLY A 110 -14.98 -25.08 -25.44
CA GLY A 110 -15.70 -24.99 -24.17
C GLY A 110 -16.99 -24.18 -24.26
N LYS A 111 -17.61 -23.94 -23.10
CA LYS A 111 -18.85 -23.17 -22.94
C LYS A 111 -18.57 -21.69 -22.71
N ILE A 112 -19.62 -20.88 -22.80
CA ILE A 112 -19.59 -19.44 -22.55
C ILE A 112 -20.60 -19.13 -21.45
N VAL A 113 -20.24 -18.27 -20.50
CA VAL A 113 -21.20 -17.72 -19.52
C VAL A 113 -21.38 -16.23 -19.77
N THR A 114 -22.63 -15.77 -19.73
CA THR A 114 -22.96 -14.34 -19.77
C THR A 114 -24.08 -13.99 -18.82
N CYS A 115 -24.03 -12.80 -18.21
CA CYS A 115 -24.89 -12.47 -17.08
C CYS A 115 -25.59 -11.11 -17.22
N ALA A 116 -26.66 -10.95 -16.43
CA ALA A 116 -27.48 -9.76 -16.27
C ALA A 116 -27.72 -9.49 -14.78
N HIS A 117 -26.73 -8.92 -14.10
CA HIS A 117 -26.74 -8.71 -12.64
C HIS A 117 -27.84 -7.76 -12.12
N ARG A 118 -28.49 -6.98 -12.99
CA ARG A 118 -29.59 -6.06 -12.63
C ARG A 118 -30.97 -6.59 -13.02
N TYR A 119 -31.04 -7.84 -13.47
CA TYR A 119 -32.31 -8.51 -13.73
C TYR A 119 -33.22 -8.48 -12.51
N GLN A 120 -34.49 -8.16 -12.75
CA GLN A 120 -35.49 -7.97 -11.72
C GLN A 120 -36.59 -9.02 -11.81
N ARG A 121 -36.86 -9.67 -10.68
CA ARG A 121 -38.02 -10.52 -10.48
C ARG A 121 -39.16 -9.70 -9.89
N ARG A 122 -40.34 -9.78 -10.50
CA ARG A 122 -41.56 -9.15 -10.00
C ARG A 122 -42.44 -10.16 -9.28
N LEU A 123 -42.99 -9.76 -8.14
CA LEU A 123 -43.93 -10.54 -7.34
C LEU A 123 -45.16 -9.69 -7.03
N PHE A 124 -46.33 -10.33 -6.95
CA PHE A 124 -47.62 -9.67 -6.67
C PHE A 124 -47.94 -8.50 -7.61
N VAL A 125 -47.66 -8.68 -8.90
CA VAL A 125 -47.83 -7.66 -9.95
C VAL A 125 -49.26 -7.12 -9.99
N ASN A 126 -49.39 -5.79 -10.14
CA ASN A 126 -50.66 -5.06 -10.13
C ASN A 126 -51.42 -5.11 -8.78
N THR A 127 -50.72 -5.36 -7.68
CA THR A 127 -51.27 -5.27 -6.32
C THR A 127 -50.52 -4.23 -5.49
N PRO A 128 -51.09 -3.69 -4.39
CA PRO A 128 -50.36 -2.80 -3.48
C PRO A 128 -49.13 -3.42 -2.81
N GLN A 129 -48.97 -4.74 -2.90
CA GLN A 129 -47.85 -5.51 -2.34
C GLN A 129 -46.78 -5.82 -3.40
N GLU A 130 -46.86 -5.22 -4.59
CA GLU A 130 -45.91 -5.45 -5.65
C GLU A 130 -44.47 -5.18 -5.18
N SER A 131 -43.60 -6.16 -5.36
CA SER A 131 -42.20 -6.08 -4.97
C SER A 131 -41.29 -6.50 -6.13
N HIS A 132 -40.15 -5.84 -6.20
CA HIS A 132 -39.14 -6.04 -7.24
C HIS A 132 -37.85 -6.47 -6.55
N ASP A 133 -37.45 -7.72 -6.75
CA ASP A 133 -36.19 -8.26 -6.23
C ASP A 133 -35.14 -8.23 -7.34
N ILE A 134 -33.99 -7.61 -7.09
CA ILE A 134 -32.87 -7.52 -8.04
C ILE A 134 -31.99 -8.75 -7.82
N THR A 135 -32.46 -9.90 -8.30
CA THR A 135 -31.75 -11.16 -8.08
C THR A 135 -30.51 -11.26 -8.97
N GLY A 136 -30.58 -10.79 -10.21
CA GLY A 136 -29.59 -11.11 -11.24
C GLY A 136 -29.83 -12.51 -11.84
N ARG A 137 -29.25 -12.77 -13.01
CA ARG A 137 -29.27 -14.10 -13.67
C ARG A 137 -28.14 -14.26 -14.69
N CYS A 138 -27.84 -15.50 -15.06
CA CYS A 138 -26.84 -15.84 -16.08
C CYS A 138 -27.35 -16.89 -17.06
N TYR A 139 -26.69 -16.96 -18.21
CA TYR A 139 -26.89 -17.96 -19.26
C TYR A 139 -25.55 -18.64 -19.55
N VAL A 140 -25.61 -19.96 -19.73
CA VAL A 140 -24.47 -20.74 -20.23
C VAL A 140 -24.81 -21.23 -21.63
N LEU A 141 -23.98 -20.86 -22.60
CA LEU A 141 -24.08 -21.22 -24.01
C LEU A 141 -23.07 -22.31 -24.34
N SER A 142 -23.43 -23.19 -25.27
CA SER A 142 -22.54 -24.21 -25.83
C SER A 142 -21.45 -23.57 -26.72
N GLN A 143 -20.47 -24.35 -27.16
CA GLN A 143 -19.35 -23.86 -27.99
C GLN A 143 -19.76 -23.19 -29.32
N ASP A 144 -20.98 -23.45 -29.79
CA ASP A 144 -21.55 -22.86 -31.01
C ASP A 144 -22.43 -21.63 -30.74
N LEU A 145 -22.40 -21.13 -29.50
CA LEU A 145 -23.16 -19.99 -29.00
C LEU A 145 -24.68 -20.21 -28.97
N THR A 146 -25.12 -21.47 -28.96
CA THR A 146 -26.53 -21.82 -28.82
C THR A 146 -26.85 -22.37 -27.43
N ILE A 147 -28.14 -22.52 -27.15
CA ILE A 147 -28.68 -23.10 -25.92
C ILE A 147 -29.17 -24.51 -26.28
N ASP A 148 -28.45 -25.54 -25.85
CA ASP A 148 -28.91 -26.93 -25.97
C ASP A 148 -29.81 -27.31 -24.80
N SER A 149 -31.13 -27.24 -25.01
CA SER A 149 -32.15 -27.63 -24.03
C SER A 149 -32.14 -29.11 -23.64
N SER A 150 -31.38 -29.97 -24.33
CA SER A 150 -31.27 -31.40 -24.04
C SER A 150 -30.17 -31.74 -23.04
N SER A 151 -29.26 -30.81 -22.77
CA SER A 151 -28.26 -30.94 -21.72
C SER A 151 -28.65 -30.05 -20.54
N ASP A 152 -28.59 -30.55 -19.31
CA ASP A 152 -28.91 -29.73 -18.14
C ASP A 152 -27.82 -28.71 -17.81
N GLU A 153 -26.62 -28.92 -18.34
CA GLU A 153 -25.47 -28.02 -18.24
C GLU A 153 -25.53 -26.85 -19.23
N ASP A 154 -26.04 -27.07 -20.45
CA ASP A 154 -26.23 -26.02 -21.46
C ASP A 154 -27.65 -25.46 -21.34
N GLY A 155 -27.82 -24.16 -21.61
CA GLY A 155 -29.16 -23.64 -21.86
C GLY A 155 -30.03 -23.28 -20.65
N GLY A 156 -29.47 -23.23 -19.44
CA GLY A 156 -30.20 -22.79 -18.25
C GLY A 156 -30.29 -21.27 -18.07
N ASN A 157 -31.42 -20.80 -17.55
CA ASN A 157 -31.49 -19.55 -16.77
C ASN A 157 -30.88 -19.84 -15.39
N TRP A 158 -29.58 -19.61 -15.24
CA TRP A 158 -28.87 -19.84 -13.98
C TRP A 158 -29.21 -18.72 -13.02
N ASN A 159 -29.94 -19.03 -11.96
CA ASN A 159 -30.52 -18.04 -11.06
C ASN A 159 -30.66 -18.54 -9.61
N PHE A 160 -29.56 -18.98 -8.99
CA PHE A 160 -29.54 -19.55 -7.64
C PHE A 160 -30.15 -18.65 -6.54
N CYS A 161 -30.22 -17.34 -6.77
CA CYS A 161 -30.86 -16.40 -5.85
C CYS A 161 -32.41 -16.39 -5.93
N GLU A 162 -33.00 -16.96 -6.98
CA GLU A 162 -34.45 -17.14 -7.08
C GLU A 162 -34.97 -18.12 -6.03
N GLY A 163 -36.15 -17.86 -5.46
CA GLY A 163 -36.81 -18.74 -4.49
C GLY A 163 -36.23 -18.66 -3.06
N ARG A 164 -35.14 -17.92 -2.84
CA ARG A 164 -34.54 -17.73 -1.51
C ARG A 164 -35.22 -16.62 -0.69
N ALA A 165 -34.85 -16.53 0.59
CA ALA A 165 -35.36 -15.52 1.51
C ALA A 165 -35.16 -14.10 0.95
N ARG A 166 -36.26 -13.35 0.86
CA ARG A 166 -36.32 -12.03 0.21
C ARG A 166 -35.77 -10.91 1.10
N GLY A 167 -35.64 -9.72 0.50
CA GLY A 167 -35.19 -8.50 1.16
C GLY A 167 -33.68 -8.31 1.08
N HIS A 168 -33.22 -7.07 1.29
CA HIS A 168 -31.80 -6.71 1.18
C HIS A 168 -30.92 -7.38 2.24
N GLU A 169 -31.51 -7.74 3.40
CA GLU A 169 -30.84 -8.47 4.48
C GLU A 169 -30.40 -9.88 4.06
N MET A 170 -31.05 -10.46 3.04
CA MET A 170 -30.84 -11.82 2.53
C MET A 170 -30.55 -11.78 1.02
N PHE A 171 -31.44 -12.27 0.15
CA PHE A 171 -31.16 -12.45 -1.29
C PHE A 171 -31.96 -11.54 -2.23
N GLY A 172 -32.83 -10.65 -1.71
CA GLY A 172 -33.67 -9.77 -2.54
C GLY A 172 -32.91 -8.74 -3.36
N SER A 173 -31.63 -8.51 -3.05
CA SER A 173 -30.71 -7.67 -3.82
C SER A 173 -29.44 -8.42 -4.21
N CYS A 174 -29.52 -9.75 -4.40
CA CYS A 174 -28.38 -10.63 -4.61
C CYS A 174 -27.40 -10.17 -5.72
N GLN A 175 -27.93 -9.68 -6.84
CA GLN A 175 -27.14 -9.25 -8.01
C GLN A 175 -26.15 -10.32 -8.51
N GLN A 176 -26.61 -11.56 -8.63
CA GLN A 176 -25.75 -12.64 -9.13
C GLN A 176 -25.28 -12.37 -10.56
N GLY A 177 -24.04 -12.79 -10.82
CA GLY A 177 -23.43 -12.61 -12.14
C GLY A 177 -22.92 -11.21 -12.38
N LEU A 178 -22.66 -10.42 -11.33
CA LEU A 178 -21.76 -9.26 -11.47
C LEU A 178 -20.35 -9.73 -11.85
N ALA A 179 -19.92 -10.84 -11.24
CA ALA A 179 -18.79 -11.63 -11.69
C ALA A 179 -19.24 -13.08 -11.85
N ALA A 180 -18.70 -13.73 -12.87
CA ALA A 180 -18.84 -15.15 -13.13
C ALA A 180 -17.58 -15.60 -13.85
N THR A 181 -17.06 -16.78 -13.52
CA THR A 181 -15.87 -17.35 -14.18
C THR A 181 -15.95 -18.87 -14.20
N PHE A 182 -15.26 -19.50 -15.15
CA PHE A 182 -15.03 -20.94 -15.13
C PHE A 182 -13.78 -21.23 -14.31
N THR A 183 -13.77 -22.36 -13.60
CA THR A 183 -12.53 -22.78 -12.96
C THR A 183 -11.48 -23.14 -14.00
N LYS A 184 -10.19 -22.95 -13.70
CA LYS A 184 -9.09 -23.21 -14.66
C LYS A 184 -8.97 -24.69 -15.10
N ASP A 185 -9.56 -25.61 -14.37
CA ASP A 185 -9.71 -27.03 -14.75
C ASP A 185 -11.00 -27.31 -15.54
N TYR A 186 -11.77 -26.26 -15.84
CA TYR A 186 -13.01 -26.29 -16.63
C TYR A 186 -14.12 -27.15 -16.02
N HIS A 187 -14.05 -27.44 -14.72
CA HIS A 187 -14.99 -28.34 -14.06
C HIS A 187 -16.22 -27.63 -13.46
N TYR A 188 -16.05 -26.44 -12.87
CA TYR A 188 -17.14 -25.67 -12.26
C TYR A 188 -17.36 -24.30 -12.91
N VAL A 189 -18.56 -23.77 -12.68
CA VAL A 189 -18.86 -22.34 -12.84
C VAL A 189 -18.91 -21.70 -11.46
N VAL A 190 -18.26 -20.55 -11.31
CA VAL A 190 -18.23 -19.77 -10.08
C VAL A 190 -19.03 -18.49 -10.29
N PHE A 191 -19.98 -18.22 -9.41
CA PHE A 191 -20.81 -17.02 -9.44
C PHE A 191 -20.54 -16.11 -8.23
N GLY A 192 -20.44 -14.82 -8.51
CA GLY A 192 -20.33 -13.76 -7.54
C GLY A 192 -21.64 -12.98 -7.44
N ALA A 193 -22.08 -12.75 -6.20
CA ALA A 193 -23.34 -12.06 -5.89
C ALA A 193 -23.11 -11.09 -4.72
N PRO A 194 -22.58 -9.88 -4.99
CA PRO A 194 -22.12 -8.96 -3.95
C PRO A 194 -23.25 -8.33 -3.13
N GLY A 195 -24.48 -8.37 -3.60
CA GLY A 195 -25.62 -7.76 -2.92
C GLY A 195 -26.36 -8.70 -1.95
N ALA A 196 -25.94 -9.96 -1.85
CA ALA A 196 -26.47 -10.90 -0.86
C ALA A 196 -26.03 -10.53 0.57
N TYR A 197 -26.86 -10.93 1.55
CA TYR A 197 -26.61 -10.79 2.99
C TYR A 197 -26.28 -9.36 3.43
N ASN A 198 -27.17 -8.40 3.16
CA ASN A 198 -26.96 -6.97 3.46
C ASN A 198 -25.64 -6.47 2.84
N TRP A 199 -25.47 -6.79 1.55
CA TRP A 199 -24.29 -6.46 0.75
C TRP A 199 -22.95 -6.99 1.32
N LYS A 200 -22.95 -8.02 2.17
CA LYS A 200 -21.73 -8.76 2.47
C LYS A 200 -21.18 -9.39 1.20
N GLY A 201 -22.06 -9.96 0.38
CA GLY A 201 -21.75 -10.70 -0.82
C GLY A 201 -21.59 -12.20 -0.58
N VAL A 202 -21.73 -12.99 -1.64
CA VAL A 202 -21.58 -14.44 -1.63
C VAL A 202 -20.85 -14.93 -2.89
N VAL A 203 -20.12 -16.02 -2.72
CA VAL A 203 -19.49 -16.77 -3.80
C VAL A 203 -20.06 -18.18 -3.78
N ARG A 204 -20.49 -18.65 -4.95
CA ARG A 204 -21.07 -19.98 -5.16
C ARG A 204 -20.31 -20.70 -6.27
N VAL A 205 -19.93 -21.94 -6.02
CA VAL A 205 -19.29 -22.85 -6.98
C VAL A 205 -20.30 -23.93 -7.30
N GLU A 206 -20.62 -24.10 -8.58
CA GLU A 206 -21.66 -25.03 -9.01
C GLU A 206 -21.25 -25.78 -10.28
N GLN A 207 -21.62 -27.05 -10.33
CA GLN A 207 -21.57 -27.89 -11.51
C GLN A 207 -22.95 -28.53 -11.68
N LYS A 208 -23.47 -28.55 -12.92
CA LYS A 208 -24.82 -29.04 -13.20
C LYS A 208 -24.82 -30.28 -14.08
N ASN A 209 -24.07 -31.31 -13.69
CA ASN A 209 -24.04 -32.58 -14.41
C ASN A 209 -25.12 -33.54 -13.87
N ASN A 210 -26.36 -33.40 -14.36
CA ASN A 210 -27.49 -34.20 -13.89
C ASN A 210 -27.30 -35.71 -14.10
N THR A 211 -26.54 -36.14 -15.13
CA THR A 211 -26.31 -37.57 -15.37
C THR A 211 -25.51 -38.26 -14.25
N LEU A 212 -24.56 -37.59 -13.61
CA LEU A 212 -23.75 -38.18 -12.52
C LEU A 212 -24.44 -38.09 -11.15
N LEU A 213 -25.21 -37.02 -10.94
CA LEU A 213 -26.05 -36.81 -9.75
C LEU A 213 -27.19 -37.84 -9.66
N GLU A 214 -27.88 -38.15 -10.76
CA GLU A 214 -28.98 -39.14 -10.79
C GLU A 214 -28.48 -40.59 -10.59
N MET A 215 -27.23 -40.88 -10.96
CA MET A 215 -26.62 -42.20 -10.74
C MET A 215 -26.06 -42.37 -9.31
N GLY A 216 -26.04 -41.31 -8.48
CA GLY A 216 -25.56 -41.36 -7.09
C GLY A 216 -24.08 -41.70 -6.93
N ILE A 217 -23.27 -41.45 -7.97
CA ILE A 217 -21.86 -41.89 -8.02
C ILE A 217 -20.91 -40.81 -7.48
N TYR A 218 -21.28 -39.52 -7.57
CA TYR A 218 -20.49 -38.38 -7.06
C TYR A 218 -21.41 -37.23 -6.62
N ASP A 219 -21.30 -36.81 -5.35
CA ASP A 219 -21.90 -35.56 -4.84
C ASP A 219 -20.83 -34.47 -4.92
N ASP A 220 -20.90 -33.63 -5.95
CA ASP A 220 -19.87 -32.64 -6.26
C ASP A 220 -20.39 -31.20 -6.30
N GLY A 221 -21.08 -30.82 -5.22
CA GLY A 221 -21.58 -29.47 -5.00
C GLY A 221 -23.06 -29.35 -5.35
N PRO A 222 -23.66 -28.17 -5.16
CA PRO A 222 -23.05 -26.84 -5.06
C PRO A 222 -22.33 -26.52 -3.73
N TYR A 223 -21.33 -25.63 -3.79
CA TYR A 223 -20.63 -25.10 -2.61
C TYR A 223 -20.79 -23.59 -2.49
N GLU A 224 -21.08 -23.08 -1.28
CA GLU A 224 -21.35 -21.65 -1.09
C GLU A 224 -20.71 -21.10 0.18
N VAL A 225 -20.29 -19.83 0.14
CA VAL A 225 -19.93 -19.07 1.34
C VAL A 225 -21.22 -18.76 2.10
N GLY A 226 -21.33 -19.19 3.35
CA GLY A 226 -22.62 -19.14 4.05
C GLY A 226 -23.28 -20.51 4.19
N ASP A 227 -22.71 -21.55 3.57
CA ASP A 227 -23.26 -22.90 3.46
C ASP A 227 -24.58 -22.95 2.67
N GLU A 228 -24.63 -23.81 1.66
CA GLU A 228 -25.75 -23.86 0.72
C GLU A 228 -27.09 -24.27 1.36
N HIS A 229 -27.04 -25.13 2.39
CA HIS A 229 -28.23 -25.60 3.08
C HIS A 229 -28.62 -24.68 4.25
N LEU A 230 -27.62 -24.15 4.99
CA LEU A 230 -27.87 -23.32 6.16
C LEU A 230 -28.18 -21.85 5.82
N LEU A 231 -27.58 -21.32 4.74
CA LEU A 231 -27.71 -19.94 4.30
C LEU A 231 -27.44 -18.92 5.43
N ASN A 232 -26.35 -19.14 6.17
CA ASN A 232 -26.04 -18.37 7.38
C ASN A 232 -25.07 -17.19 7.09
N PRO A 233 -25.51 -15.93 7.24
CA PRO A 233 -24.68 -14.75 7.03
C PRO A 233 -23.49 -14.64 7.98
N GLU A 234 -23.49 -15.30 9.14
CA GLU A 234 -22.38 -15.28 10.10
C GLU A 234 -21.17 -16.08 9.61
N LEU A 235 -21.39 -17.03 8.69
CA LEU A 235 -20.33 -17.84 8.10
C LEU A 235 -19.58 -17.11 6.97
N VAL A 236 -20.12 -15.98 6.51
CA VAL A 236 -19.51 -15.12 5.49
C VAL A 236 -18.36 -14.32 6.13
N PRO A 237 -17.13 -14.43 5.60
CA PRO A 237 -15.90 -14.00 6.29
C PRO A 237 -15.59 -12.50 6.15
N VAL A 238 -16.58 -11.69 5.82
CA VAL A 238 -16.45 -10.25 5.61
C VAL A 238 -17.58 -9.49 6.29
N PRO A 239 -17.36 -8.23 6.71
CA PRO A 239 -18.41 -7.41 7.29
C PRO A 239 -19.50 -7.05 6.25
N ALA A 240 -20.63 -6.53 6.71
CA ALA A 240 -21.68 -6.02 5.81
C ALA A 240 -21.15 -4.93 4.87
N ASN A 241 -21.76 -4.79 3.70
CA ASN A 241 -21.35 -3.85 2.65
C ASN A 241 -19.93 -4.06 2.08
N SER A 242 -19.42 -5.30 2.10
CA SER A 242 -18.09 -5.64 1.59
C SER A 242 -18.05 -5.98 0.10
N TYR A 243 -19.19 -6.37 -0.47
CA TYR A 243 -19.32 -6.82 -1.86
C TYR A 243 -18.42 -8.02 -2.22
N LEU A 244 -18.38 -9.04 -1.38
CA LEU A 244 -17.67 -10.29 -1.71
C LEU A 244 -18.24 -10.93 -2.99
N GLY A 245 -17.34 -11.35 -3.87
CA GLY A 245 -17.71 -11.88 -5.20
C GLY A 245 -17.89 -10.76 -6.24
N PHE A 246 -17.27 -9.60 -6.02
CA PHE A 246 -17.25 -8.52 -7.02
C PHE A 246 -16.36 -8.86 -8.22
N SER A 247 -15.25 -9.56 -7.98
CA SER A 247 -14.34 -10.14 -8.97
C SER A 247 -14.00 -11.57 -8.56
N LEU A 248 -13.69 -12.42 -9.53
CA LEU A 248 -13.49 -13.86 -9.33
C LEU A 248 -12.42 -14.41 -10.26
N ASP A 249 -11.58 -15.28 -9.71
CA ASP A 249 -10.69 -16.17 -10.47
C ASP A 249 -10.45 -17.44 -9.66
N SER A 250 -9.70 -18.39 -10.20
CA SER A 250 -9.38 -19.65 -9.55
C SER A 250 -8.00 -20.16 -9.92
N GLY A 251 -7.46 -21.02 -9.08
CA GLY A 251 -6.21 -21.69 -9.37
C GLY A 251 -6.04 -22.95 -8.56
N HIS A 252 -5.31 -23.90 -9.15
CA HIS A 252 -4.66 -24.98 -8.42
C HIS A 252 -3.30 -24.47 -7.95
N HIS A 253 -2.73 -25.03 -6.87
CA HIS A 253 -1.41 -24.59 -6.36
C HIS A 253 -1.38 -23.11 -5.94
N LEU A 254 -2.44 -22.62 -5.29
CA LEU A 254 -2.44 -21.33 -4.60
C LEU A 254 -2.05 -21.48 -3.13
N THR A 255 -2.65 -22.45 -2.43
CA THR A 255 -2.41 -22.68 -0.99
C THR A 255 -1.82 -24.07 -0.73
N ARG A 256 -2.32 -25.09 -1.41
CA ARG A 256 -1.84 -26.47 -1.35
C ARG A 256 -1.71 -27.06 -2.75
N SER A 257 -0.86 -28.07 -2.88
CA SER A 257 -0.71 -28.78 -4.14
C SER A 257 -1.99 -29.56 -4.47
N ARG A 258 -2.52 -29.35 -5.70
CA ARG A 258 -3.72 -29.99 -6.28
C ARG A 258 -5.11 -29.64 -5.72
N SER A 259 -5.25 -28.74 -4.75
CA SER A 259 -6.58 -28.27 -4.34
C SER A 259 -7.00 -27.05 -5.14
N LEU A 260 -8.23 -27.06 -5.66
CA LEU A 260 -8.86 -25.87 -6.23
C LEU A 260 -9.05 -24.80 -5.15
N THR A 261 -8.59 -23.59 -5.42
CA THR A 261 -8.85 -22.41 -4.60
C THR A 261 -9.54 -21.37 -5.46
N VAL A 262 -10.66 -20.86 -4.97
CA VAL A 262 -11.38 -19.73 -5.58
C VAL A 262 -10.89 -18.44 -4.93
N VAL A 263 -10.54 -17.45 -5.75
CA VAL A 263 -10.05 -16.15 -5.32
C VAL A 263 -11.16 -15.14 -5.58
N ALA A 264 -11.63 -14.47 -4.54
CA ALA A 264 -12.76 -13.56 -4.63
C ALA A 264 -12.45 -12.17 -4.08
N GLY A 265 -12.72 -11.14 -4.89
CA GLY A 265 -12.59 -9.75 -4.47
C GLY A 265 -13.77 -9.26 -3.63
N ALA A 266 -13.46 -8.42 -2.64
CA ALA A 266 -14.41 -7.72 -1.79
C ALA A 266 -13.94 -6.25 -1.63
N PRO A 267 -14.11 -5.39 -2.66
CA PRO A 267 -13.45 -4.09 -2.75
C PRO A 267 -13.86 -3.09 -1.67
N ARG A 268 -14.97 -3.33 -0.96
CA ARG A 268 -15.44 -2.47 0.14
C ARG A 268 -15.18 -3.04 1.53
N ALA A 269 -14.61 -4.24 1.62
CA ALA A 269 -14.32 -4.89 2.89
C ALA A 269 -13.44 -3.99 3.76
N ASN A 270 -13.88 -3.72 4.99
CA ASN A 270 -13.20 -2.84 5.94
C ASN A 270 -12.83 -1.46 5.38
N HIS A 271 -13.58 -0.96 4.38
CA HIS A 271 -13.36 0.29 3.66
C HIS A 271 -12.03 0.41 2.90
N SER A 272 -11.13 -0.56 2.98
CA SER A 272 -9.89 -0.64 2.19
C SER A 272 -10.02 -1.60 0.99
N GLY A 273 -10.86 -2.61 1.14
CA GLY A 273 -10.95 -3.74 0.24
C GLY A 273 -10.17 -4.96 0.75
N ALA A 274 -10.56 -6.14 0.27
CA ALA A 274 -9.93 -7.41 0.59
C ALA A 274 -10.06 -8.39 -0.59
N VAL A 275 -9.18 -9.39 -0.62
CA VAL A 275 -9.29 -10.57 -1.48
C VAL A 275 -9.30 -11.81 -0.61
N VAL A 276 -10.29 -12.67 -0.80
CA VAL A 276 -10.54 -13.86 0.03
C VAL A 276 -10.23 -15.11 -0.79
N LEU A 277 -9.35 -15.97 -0.25
CA LEU A 277 -9.03 -17.28 -0.83
C LEU A 277 -9.93 -18.32 -0.17
N LEU A 278 -10.74 -18.98 -1.00
CA LEU A 278 -11.81 -19.89 -0.61
C LEU A 278 -11.51 -21.31 -1.11
N LYS A 279 -11.82 -22.30 -0.28
CA LYS A 279 -11.74 -23.73 -0.65
C LYS A 279 -12.95 -24.50 -0.16
N LYS A 280 -13.22 -25.65 -0.77
CA LYS A 280 -14.17 -26.64 -0.27
C LYS A 280 -13.74 -27.13 1.12
N GLU A 281 -14.67 -27.22 2.07
CA GLU A 281 -14.39 -27.68 3.44
C GLU A 281 -14.06 -29.18 3.49
N SER A 282 -14.97 -30.00 2.98
CA SER A 282 -14.87 -31.46 2.94
C SER A 282 -15.84 -32.00 1.88
N ASP A 283 -15.69 -33.26 1.49
CA ASP A 283 -16.54 -33.87 0.47
C ASP A 283 -18.03 -33.97 0.84
N ALA A 284 -18.35 -33.92 2.13
CA ALA A 284 -19.72 -33.99 2.63
C ALA A 284 -20.33 -32.61 2.98
N SER A 285 -19.58 -31.51 2.81
CA SER A 285 -20.01 -30.16 3.20
C SER A 285 -20.23 -29.30 1.97
N ALA A 286 -21.39 -28.65 1.89
CA ALA A 286 -21.74 -27.69 0.85
C ALA A 286 -21.15 -26.28 1.12
N ARG A 287 -20.10 -26.19 1.95
CA ARG A 287 -19.52 -24.94 2.42
C ARG A 287 -18.17 -24.63 1.80
N LEU A 288 -17.99 -23.36 1.43
CA LEU A 288 -16.69 -22.77 1.15
C LEU A 288 -16.07 -22.17 2.42
N LEU A 289 -14.89 -22.64 2.78
CA LEU A 289 -14.08 -22.15 3.89
C LEU A 289 -13.04 -21.14 3.40
N VAL A 290 -12.73 -20.18 4.27
CA VAL A 290 -11.60 -19.27 4.06
C VAL A 290 -10.30 -19.95 4.43
N GLU A 291 -9.33 -19.85 3.53
CA GLU A 291 -7.96 -20.26 3.80
C GLU A 291 -7.04 -19.07 4.09
N HIS A 292 -7.24 -17.95 3.39
CA HIS A 292 -6.46 -16.74 3.61
C HIS A 292 -7.23 -15.48 3.17
N ILE A 293 -6.88 -14.32 3.73
CA ILE A 293 -7.44 -13.02 3.33
C ILE A 293 -6.28 -12.04 3.11
N LEU A 294 -6.21 -11.48 1.90
CA LEU A 294 -5.31 -10.38 1.57
C LEU A 294 -6.04 -9.07 1.84
N HIS A 295 -5.46 -8.22 2.71
CA HIS A 295 -6.06 -6.94 3.07
C HIS A 295 -5.49 -5.80 2.22
N GLY A 296 -6.39 -4.96 1.71
CA GLY A 296 -6.04 -3.81 0.89
C GLY A 296 -5.35 -2.69 1.67
N PRO A 297 -4.43 -1.93 1.04
CA PRO A 297 -3.79 -0.79 1.66
C PRO A 297 -4.62 0.48 1.46
N GLY A 298 -4.67 1.31 2.51
CA GLY A 298 -5.30 2.63 2.47
C GLY A 298 -6.83 2.59 2.50
N LEU A 299 -7.44 3.66 3.01
CA LEU A 299 -8.88 3.83 3.03
C LEU A 299 -9.38 4.18 1.63
N GLY A 300 -10.42 3.49 1.16
CA GLY A 300 -11.10 3.76 -0.10
C GLY A 300 -10.32 3.37 -1.35
N SER A 301 -9.33 2.49 -1.25
CA SER A 301 -8.52 2.09 -2.42
C SER A 301 -9.22 1.12 -3.39
N ALA A 302 -10.35 0.54 -2.97
CA ALA A 302 -11.10 -0.47 -3.70
C ALA A 302 -10.26 -1.70 -4.05
N PHE A 303 -9.39 -2.14 -3.13
CA PHE A 303 -8.53 -3.31 -3.34
C PHE A 303 -9.35 -4.60 -3.51
N GLY A 304 -9.11 -5.33 -4.60
CA GLY A 304 -9.95 -6.47 -5.00
C GLY A 304 -11.08 -6.07 -5.94
N TYR A 305 -10.98 -4.90 -6.58
CA TYR A 305 -11.92 -4.49 -7.62
C TYR A 305 -11.87 -5.45 -8.82
N ASP A 306 -10.66 -5.78 -9.27
CA ASP A 306 -10.40 -6.80 -10.27
C ASP A 306 -9.14 -7.58 -9.89
N LEU A 307 -9.01 -8.81 -10.37
CA LEU A 307 -7.90 -9.69 -10.00
C LEU A 307 -7.61 -10.74 -11.08
N ALA A 308 -6.37 -11.21 -11.12
CA ALA A 308 -5.95 -12.32 -11.97
C ALA A 308 -5.00 -13.25 -11.21
N VAL A 309 -5.10 -14.54 -11.51
CA VAL A 309 -4.28 -15.61 -10.98
C VAL A 309 -3.39 -16.14 -12.11
N VAL A 310 -2.08 -16.14 -11.93
CA VAL A 310 -1.12 -16.46 -13.01
C VAL A 310 0.24 -16.85 -12.42
N ASP A 311 0.98 -17.78 -13.03
CA ASP A 311 2.35 -18.13 -12.61
C ASP A 311 3.37 -17.22 -13.33
N LEU A 312 3.82 -16.14 -12.66
CA LEU A 312 4.66 -15.12 -13.28
C LEU A 312 6.15 -15.48 -13.26
N ASN A 313 6.58 -16.37 -12.37
CA ASN A 313 7.98 -16.75 -12.19
C ASN A 313 8.30 -18.19 -12.64
N GLY A 314 7.32 -18.91 -13.18
CA GLY A 314 7.48 -20.24 -13.78
C GLY A 314 7.83 -21.32 -12.76
N ASP A 315 7.45 -21.15 -11.49
CA ASP A 315 7.77 -22.08 -10.41
C ASP A 315 6.68 -23.15 -10.17
N GLY A 316 5.58 -23.08 -10.93
CA GLY A 316 4.43 -23.97 -10.88
C GLY A 316 3.40 -23.60 -9.81
N TRP A 317 3.66 -22.58 -8.98
CA TRP A 317 2.68 -22.00 -8.07
C TRP A 317 2.03 -20.79 -8.72
N GLN A 318 0.73 -20.65 -8.50
CA GLN A 318 0.01 -19.50 -9.04
C GLN A 318 0.22 -18.29 -8.14
N ASP A 319 0.51 -17.14 -8.75
CA ASP A 319 0.58 -15.83 -8.12
C ASP A 319 -0.76 -15.10 -8.21
N ILE A 320 -0.93 -14.05 -7.41
CA ILE A 320 -2.16 -13.24 -7.40
C ILE A 320 -1.82 -11.79 -7.73
N ILE A 321 -2.53 -11.23 -8.69
CA ILE A 321 -2.48 -9.82 -9.06
C ILE A 321 -3.80 -9.18 -8.64
N VAL A 322 -3.75 -8.08 -7.90
CA VAL A 322 -4.94 -7.41 -7.36
C VAL A 322 -4.97 -5.94 -7.77
N GLY A 323 -6.05 -5.55 -8.42
CA GLY A 323 -6.38 -4.17 -8.77
C GLY A 323 -6.94 -3.37 -7.60
N ALA A 324 -6.45 -2.14 -7.45
CA ALA A 324 -6.95 -1.13 -6.52
C ALA A 324 -7.05 0.23 -7.24
N PRO A 325 -8.03 0.39 -8.15
CA PRO A 325 -8.11 1.54 -9.04
C PRO A 325 -8.33 2.88 -8.33
N GLN A 326 -8.85 2.86 -7.10
CA GLN A 326 -9.09 4.07 -6.30
C GLN A 326 -7.96 4.35 -5.30
N PHE A 327 -6.87 3.58 -5.35
CA PHE A 327 -5.70 3.82 -4.51
C PHE A 327 -5.10 5.19 -4.83
N TYR A 328 -4.82 5.98 -3.79
CA TYR A 328 -4.30 7.34 -3.95
C TYR A 328 -3.20 7.64 -2.95
N MET A 329 -2.14 8.30 -3.43
CA MET A 329 -1.08 8.85 -2.57
C MET A 329 -0.78 10.29 -2.95
N LYS A 330 -0.96 11.20 -1.99
CA LYS A 330 -0.80 12.65 -2.19
C LYS A 330 0.63 13.04 -2.57
N ASP A 331 1.64 12.41 -1.98
CA ASP A 331 3.04 12.82 -2.16
C ASP A 331 3.67 12.27 -3.46
N GLY A 332 2.97 11.40 -4.19
CA GLY A 332 3.48 10.72 -5.39
C GLY A 332 2.68 10.92 -6.67
N ASP A 333 1.61 11.75 -6.66
CA ASP A 333 0.67 11.90 -7.78
C ASP A 333 0.23 10.54 -8.37
N VAL A 334 -0.04 9.56 -7.50
CA VAL A 334 -0.46 8.21 -7.87
C VAL A 334 -1.98 8.12 -7.88
N GLY A 335 -2.57 7.67 -8.97
CA GLY A 335 -3.99 7.38 -9.12
C GLY A 335 -4.22 5.95 -9.61
N GLY A 336 -4.60 5.05 -8.71
CA GLY A 336 -4.70 3.62 -8.95
C GLY A 336 -3.39 2.88 -8.71
N ALA A 337 -3.49 1.63 -8.27
CA ALA A 337 -2.37 0.73 -8.08
C ALA A 337 -2.77 -0.72 -8.35
N VAL A 338 -1.76 -1.53 -8.68
CA VAL A 338 -1.86 -2.99 -8.73
C VAL A 338 -0.86 -3.59 -7.76
N PHE A 339 -1.28 -4.63 -7.05
CA PHE A 339 -0.46 -5.35 -6.09
C PHE A 339 -0.23 -6.77 -6.58
N VAL A 340 1.03 -7.15 -6.74
CA VAL A 340 1.42 -8.48 -7.22
C VAL A 340 2.01 -9.27 -6.07
N TYR A 341 1.38 -10.41 -5.77
CA TYR A 341 1.76 -11.33 -4.72
C TYR A 341 2.39 -12.56 -5.34
N ILE A 342 3.72 -12.60 -5.38
CA ILE A 342 4.47 -13.79 -5.81
C ILE A 342 4.37 -14.84 -4.72
N ASN A 343 3.76 -15.97 -5.04
CA ASN A 343 3.49 -17.06 -4.13
C ASN A 343 4.80 -17.68 -3.62
N LYS A 344 4.83 -18.04 -2.34
CA LYS A 344 5.97 -18.73 -1.71
C LYS A 344 5.56 -20.13 -1.27
N ALA A 345 5.09 -20.91 -2.24
CA ALA A 345 4.58 -22.26 -2.04
C ALA A 345 3.46 -22.36 -0.98
N GLY A 346 2.44 -21.51 -1.13
CA GLY A 346 1.26 -21.43 -0.26
C GLY A 346 1.44 -20.64 1.03
N ARG A 347 2.64 -20.09 1.30
CA ARG A 347 2.95 -19.33 2.53
C ARG A 347 2.69 -17.84 2.37
N TRP A 348 1.41 -17.46 2.20
CA TRP A 348 0.97 -16.08 1.99
C TRP A 348 1.39 -15.10 3.10
N GLU A 349 1.54 -15.56 4.35
CA GLU A 349 2.01 -14.74 5.49
C GLU A 349 3.42 -14.14 5.30
N ARG A 350 4.26 -14.74 4.43
CA ARG A 350 5.63 -14.29 4.16
C ARG A 350 5.74 -13.50 2.85
N VAL A 351 4.63 -13.26 2.16
CA VAL A 351 4.61 -12.60 0.85
C VAL A 351 4.44 -11.10 1.05
N THR A 352 5.45 -10.33 0.66
CA THR A 352 5.33 -8.88 0.54
C THR A 352 4.97 -8.55 -0.90
N PRO A 353 3.85 -7.85 -1.17
CA PRO A 353 3.44 -7.56 -2.54
C PRO A 353 4.34 -6.53 -3.21
N LEU A 354 4.64 -6.75 -4.49
CA LEU A 354 5.17 -5.71 -5.37
C LEU A 354 4.03 -4.76 -5.75
N ARG A 355 4.20 -3.47 -5.50
CA ARG A 355 3.21 -2.45 -5.88
C ARG A 355 3.61 -1.75 -7.17
N LEU A 356 2.71 -1.79 -8.15
CA LEU A 356 2.79 -1.07 -9.40
C LEU A 356 1.85 0.15 -9.31
N ASN A 357 2.38 1.34 -9.56
CA ASN A 357 1.63 2.59 -9.41
C ASN A 357 1.17 3.13 -10.76
N GLY A 358 -0.09 3.56 -10.83
CA GLY A 358 -0.62 4.34 -11.95
C GLY A 358 -0.24 5.80 -11.88
N THR A 359 -0.42 6.49 -13.00
CA THR A 359 -0.39 7.96 -13.07
C THR A 359 -1.59 8.55 -12.34
N LYS A 360 -1.52 9.84 -12.01
CA LYS A 360 -2.59 10.57 -11.33
C LYS A 360 -3.93 10.41 -12.05
N ASP A 361 -4.99 10.17 -11.28
CA ASP A 361 -6.38 10.04 -11.75
C ASP A 361 -6.61 8.96 -12.83
N SER A 362 -5.64 8.07 -13.08
CA SER A 362 -5.69 7.13 -14.19
C SER A 362 -6.61 5.91 -13.98
N MET A 363 -7.00 5.67 -12.73
CA MET A 363 -7.67 4.46 -12.28
C MET A 363 -6.92 3.18 -12.69
N PHE A 364 -5.58 3.21 -12.65
CA PHE A 364 -4.76 2.05 -12.95
C PHE A 364 -5.11 0.85 -12.05
N GLY A 365 -5.30 -0.31 -12.65
CA GLY A 365 -5.77 -1.52 -11.96
C GLY A 365 -7.29 -1.66 -11.94
N LEU A 366 -8.01 -0.95 -12.83
CA LEU A 366 -9.45 -1.14 -13.02
C LEU A 366 -9.76 -2.45 -13.74
N ALA A 367 -8.92 -2.82 -14.70
CA ALA A 367 -8.96 -4.11 -15.37
C ALA A 367 -7.59 -4.79 -15.22
N VAL A 368 -7.57 -6.06 -14.86
CA VAL A 368 -6.37 -6.89 -14.69
C VAL A 368 -6.65 -8.24 -15.32
N GLU A 369 -5.87 -8.65 -16.31
CA GLU A 369 -6.13 -9.89 -17.06
C GLU A 369 -4.82 -10.62 -17.38
N SER A 370 -4.84 -11.96 -17.35
CA SER A 370 -3.72 -12.76 -17.84
C SER A 370 -3.66 -12.68 -19.37
N THR A 371 -2.48 -12.41 -19.90
CA THR A 371 -2.27 -12.43 -21.36
C THR A 371 -1.68 -13.75 -21.83
N GLY A 372 -1.43 -14.69 -20.92
CA GLY A 372 -0.60 -15.86 -21.18
C GLY A 372 0.84 -15.45 -21.48
N ASP A 373 1.64 -16.37 -22.01
CA ASP A 373 3.00 -16.10 -22.45
C ASP A 373 2.98 -15.40 -23.83
N ILE A 374 2.84 -14.07 -23.81
CA ILE A 374 2.66 -13.27 -25.03
C ILE A 374 3.96 -13.21 -25.83
N ASN A 375 5.12 -13.39 -25.20
CA ASN A 375 6.44 -13.31 -25.83
C ASN A 375 7.08 -14.68 -26.14
N GLN A 376 6.46 -15.77 -25.70
CA GLN A 376 6.95 -17.15 -25.79
C GLN A 376 8.33 -17.35 -25.12
N ASP A 377 8.57 -16.68 -23.99
CA ASP A 377 9.80 -16.80 -23.17
C ASP A 377 9.69 -17.81 -22.02
N SER A 378 8.56 -18.52 -21.94
CA SER A 378 8.19 -19.53 -20.93
C SER A 378 7.72 -18.99 -19.58
N TYR A 379 7.49 -17.68 -19.46
CA TYR A 379 6.84 -17.07 -18.30
C TYR A 379 5.49 -16.47 -18.71
N GLU A 380 4.47 -16.58 -17.87
CA GLU A 380 3.19 -15.95 -18.17
C GLU A 380 3.25 -14.43 -17.92
N ASP A 381 2.52 -13.68 -18.75
CA ASP A 381 2.44 -12.23 -18.72
C ASP A 381 1.04 -11.76 -18.32
N PHE A 382 0.91 -10.48 -17.96
CA PHE A 382 -0.39 -9.88 -17.66
C PHE A 382 -0.51 -8.45 -18.17
N ALA A 383 -1.76 -8.01 -18.35
CA ALA A 383 -2.11 -6.67 -18.77
C ALA A 383 -2.93 -5.94 -17.70
N VAL A 384 -2.73 -4.62 -17.61
CA VAL A 384 -3.45 -3.74 -16.68
C VAL A 384 -4.03 -2.54 -17.41
N GLY A 385 -5.32 -2.32 -17.22
CA GLY A 385 -6.05 -1.17 -17.74
C GLY A 385 -5.97 0.06 -16.83
N ALA A 386 -5.82 1.23 -17.46
CA ALA A 386 -5.91 2.55 -16.85
C ALA A 386 -6.79 3.47 -17.73
N PRO A 387 -8.11 3.26 -17.75
CA PRO A 387 -9.00 3.91 -18.70
C PRO A 387 -9.09 5.43 -18.54
N HIS A 388 -8.75 5.97 -17.36
CA HIS A 388 -8.79 7.41 -17.12
C HIS A 388 -7.45 8.12 -17.38
N ASP A 389 -6.40 7.38 -17.75
CA ASP A 389 -5.10 7.96 -18.07
C ASP A 389 -5.16 8.86 -19.33
N ASP A 390 -4.18 9.76 -19.50
CA ASP A 390 -4.11 10.73 -20.58
C ASP A 390 -5.44 11.50 -20.79
N ASP A 391 -5.94 12.13 -19.71
CA ASP A 391 -7.17 12.93 -19.71
C ASP A 391 -8.42 12.13 -20.16
N GLY A 392 -8.51 10.86 -19.75
CA GLY A 392 -9.65 10.00 -20.08
C GLY A 392 -9.59 9.32 -21.44
N THR A 393 -8.44 9.38 -22.12
CA THR A 393 -8.21 8.62 -23.35
C THR A 393 -8.02 7.13 -23.04
N GLY A 394 -7.25 6.84 -21.99
CA GLY A 394 -6.98 5.51 -21.47
C GLY A 394 -5.72 4.84 -22.03
N LYS A 395 -5.10 4.00 -21.20
CA LYS A 395 -3.92 3.19 -21.55
C LYS A 395 -4.04 1.75 -21.04
N VAL A 396 -3.31 0.86 -21.68
CA VAL A 396 -3.09 -0.52 -21.20
C VAL A 396 -1.60 -0.78 -21.08
N TYR A 397 -1.19 -1.31 -19.94
CA TYR A 397 0.19 -1.64 -19.60
C TYR A 397 0.38 -3.14 -19.65
N ILE A 398 1.44 -3.61 -20.30
CA ILE A 398 1.79 -5.04 -20.36
C ILE A 398 3.05 -5.29 -19.53
N TYR A 399 2.96 -6.31 -18.68
CA TYR A 399 3.99 -6.69 -17.73
C TYR A 399 4.42 -8.12 -17.99
N HIS A 400 5.72 -8.33 -18.17
CA HIS A 400 6.27 -9.66 -18.44
C HIS A 400 6.65 -10.40 -17.18
N GLY A 401 6.34 -11.69 -17.16
CA GLY A 401 6.89 -12.63 -16.19
C GLY A 401 8.39 -12.82 -16.37
N SER A 402 9.06 -13.30 -15.32
CA SER A 402 10.45 -13.72 -15.34
C SER A 402 10.80 -14.44 -14.04
N GLU A 403 11.90 -15.18 -14.05
CA GLU A 403 12.43 -15.85 -12.85
C GLU A 403 12.62 -14.90 -11.65
N GLN A 404 13.00 -13.63 -11.89
CA GLN A 404 13.18 -12.62 -10.85
C GLN A 404 11.91 -11.84 -10.48
N GLY A 405 10.75 -12.20 -11.05
CA GLY A 405 9.48 -11.48 -10.90
C GLY A 405 9.11 -10.73 -12.19
N ILE A 406 8.71 -9.47 -12.09
CA ILE A 406 8.08 -8.77 -13.23
C ILE A 406 9.03 -7.81 -13.92
N LYS A 407 9.03 -7.82 -15.26
CA LYS A 407 9.67 -6.81 -16.12
C LYS A 407 8.61 -5.94 -16.77
N THR A 408 8.84 -4.63 -16.77
CA THR A 408 7.92 -3.68 -17.43
C THR A 408 8.17 -3.66 -18.94
N SER A 409 7.07 -3.66 -19.70
CA SER A 409 7.09 -3.71 -21.17
C SER A 409 6.06 -2.71 -21.75
N PRO A 410 5.71 -2.75 -23.05
CA PRO A 410 5.13 -1.62 -23.76
C PRO A 410 3.76 -1.18 -23.23
N ILE A 411 3.42 0.06 -23.58
CA ILE A 411 2.15 0.68 -23.25
C ILE A 411 1.35 0.83 -24.54
N LEU A 412 0.09 0.38 -24.54
CA LEU A 412 -0.89 0.66 -25.59
C LEU A 412 -1.67 1.91 -25.21
N SER A 413 -1.84 2.86 -26.14
CA SER A 413 -2.55 4.12 -25.90
C SER A 413 -3.82 4.21 -26.73
N GLY A 414 -4.94 4.54 -26.09
CA GLY A 414 -6.19 4.84 -26.79
C GLY A 414 -6.12 6.07 -27.70
N ARG A 415 -5.08 6.91 -27.54
CA ARG A 415 -4.90 8.15 -28.32
C ARG A 415 -4.67 7.86 -29.79
N GLU A 416 -3.95 6.79 -30.10
CA GLU A 416 -3.67 6.34 -31.46
C GLU A 416 -4.95 5.99 -32.22
N HIS A 417 -6.02 5.66 -31.50
CA HIS A 417 -7.31 5.23 -32.05
C HIS A 417 -8.45 6.25 -31.85
N SER A 418 -8.16 7.43 -31.29
CA SER A 418 -9.17 8.44 -30.94
C SER A 418 -10.32 7.88 -30.08
N SER A 419 -10.02 6.89 -29.23
CA SER A 419 -10.96 6.26 -28.31
C SER A 419 -10.85 6.90 -26.92
N ARG A 420 -11.93 6.85 -26.13
CA ARG A 420 -11.93 7.29 -24.72
C ARG A 420 -12.11 6.09 -23.82
N LEU A 421 -11.63 6.17 -22.57
CA LEU A 421 -11.80 5.08 -21.59
C LEU A 421 -11.27 3.73 -22.13
N PHE A 422 -10.20 3.78 -22.92
CA PHE A 422 -9.53 2.60 -23.47
C PHE A 422 -8.84 1.80 -22.37
N GLY A 423 -9.04 0.48 -22.35
CA GLY A 423 -8.54 -0.37 -21.26
C GLY A 423 -9.51 -0.50 -20.09
N TYR A 424 -10.82 -0.31 -20.34
CA TYR A 424 -11.85 -0.54 -19.32
C TYR A 424 -12.10 -2.04 -19.07
N SER A 425 -11.95 -2.85 -20.11
CA SER A 425 -12.01 -4.31 -20.05
C SER A 425 -10.92 -4.91 -20.92
N LEU A 426 -10.48 -6.11 -20.57
CA LEU A 426 -9.40 -6.83 -21.24
C LEU A 426 -9.83 -8.29 -21.43
N ALA A 427 -9.31 -8.93 -22.47
CA ALA A 427 -9.35 -10.38 -22.64
C ALA A 427 -8.07 -10.82 -23.35
N GLY A 428 -7.41 -11.85 -22.85
CA GLY A 428 -6.15 -12.36 -23.41
C GLY A 428 -6.05 -13.87 -23.33
N ASN A 429 -4.82 -14.39 -23.41
CA ASN A 429 -4.49 -15.80 -23.22
C ASN A 429 -5.14 -16.76 -24.23
N MET A 430 -5.37 -16.30 -25.47
CA MET A 430 -5.82 -17.14 -26.58
C MET A 430 -5.24 -16.67 -27.91
N ASP A 431 -4.74 -17.62 -28.70
CA ASP A 431 -4.33 -17.38 -30.09
C ASP A 431 -5.56 -17.46 -31.01
N LEU A 432 -5.89 -16.35 -31.68
CA LEU A 432 -7.07 -16.22 -32.53
C LEU A 432 -6.74 -16.33 -34.02
N ASP A 433 -5.47 -16.27 -34.43
CA ASP A 433 -5.04 -16.29 -35.83
C ASP A 433 -4.18 -17.52 -36.22
N GLY A 434 -3.88 -18.38 -35.25
CA GLY A 434 -3.15 -19.64 -35.43
C GLY A 434 -1.64 -19.46 -35.54
N ASN A 435 -1.10 -18.33 -35.07
CA ASN A 435 0.33 -18.04 -35.13
C ASN A 435 1.13 -18.51 -33.91
N TRP A 436 0.47 -19.16 -32.93
CA TRP A 436 0.99 -19.70 -31.67
C TRP A 436 1.32 -18.66 -30.58
N TYR A 437 1.03 -17.39 -30.82
CA TYR A 437 1.16 -16.35 -29.81
C TYR A 437 -0.23 -15.91 -29.32
N PRO A 438 -0.43 -15.77 -28.00
CA PRO A 438 -1.66 -15.21 -27.47
C PRO A 438 -1.92 -13.79 -27.97
N ASP A 439 -3.15 -13.50 -28.36
CA ASP A 439 -3.59 -12.17 -28.76
C ASP A 439 -4.15 -11.39 -27.55
N LEU A 440 -4.41 -10.09 -27.73
CA LEU A 440 -5.00 -9.22 -26.71
C LEU A 440 -6.19 -8.43 -27.26
N ALA A 441 -7.34 -8.51 -26.60
CA ALA A 441 -8.50 -7.67 -26.87
C ALA A 441 -8.68 -6.62 -25.77
N VAL A 442 -8.96 -5.39 -26.17
CA VAL A 442 -9.10 -4.22 -25.29
C VAL A 442 -10.43 -3.53 -25.55
N GLY A 443 -11.22 -3.37 -24.49
CA GLY A 443 -12.52 -2.72 -24.54
C GLY A 443 -12.46 -1.26 -24.13
N SER A 444 -13.41 -0.49 -24.65
CA SER A 444 -13.59 0.92 -24.34
C SER A 444 -15.06 1.21 -24.09
N LEU A 445 -15.34 2.05 -23.09
CA LEU A 445 -16.70 2.56 -22.84
C LEU A 445 -17.20 3.57 -23.89
N SER A 446 -16.46 3.77 -24.98
CA SER A 446 -16.89 4.55 -26.16
C SER A 446 -17.58 3.69 -27.23
N ASP A 447 -18.21 2.58 -26.82
CA ASP A 447 -18.87 1.61 -27.70
C ASP A 447 -17.93 0.93 -28.70
N THR A 448 -16.67 0.70 -28.31
CA THR A 448 -15.63 0.14 -29.20
C THR A 448 -14.78 -0.93 -28.53
N ALA A 449 -14.27 -1.86 -29.33
CA ALA A 449 -13.28 -2.84 -28.93
C ALA A 449 -12.17 -2.95 -29.97
N PHE A 450 -10.96 -3.25 -29.50
CA PHE A 450 -9.73 -3.34 -30.29
C PHE A 450 -9.10 -4.70 -30.09
N ILE A 451 -8.69 -5.37 -31.17
CA ILE A 451 -7.99 -6.64 -31.11
C ILE A 451 -6.58 -6.45 -31.65
N TYR A 452 -5.59 -6.67 -30.79
CA TYR A 452 -4.16 -6.62 -31.08
C TYR A 452 -3.67 -8.05 -31.28
N ARG A 453 -3.11 -8.30 -32.46
CA ARG A 453 -2.49 -9.59 -32.76
C ARG A 453 -1.04 -9.62 -32.32
N ALA A 454 -0.61 -10.69 -31.67
CA ALA A 454 0.80 -10.87 -31.35
C ALA A 454 1.59 -11.26 -32.59
N ARG A 455 2.82 -10.75 -32.73
CA ARG A 455 3.72 -11.07 -33.84
C ARG A 455 4.80 -12.04 -33.38
N PRO A 456 5.23 -12.98 -34.25
CA PRO A 456 6.32 -13.88 -33.93
C PRO A 456 7.63 -13.16 -33.61
N ILE A 457 8.34 -13.64 -32.58
CA ILE A 457 9.59 -13.05 -32.10
C ILE A 457 10.78 -13.84 -32.63
N ILE A 458 11.75 -13.12 -33.22
CA ILE A 458 12.98 -13.70 -33.76
C ILE A 458 14.17 -13.26 -32.89
N SER A 459 14.81 -14.23 -32.24
CA SER A 459 16.03 -14.03 -31.46
C SER A 459 17.26 -14.25 -32.34
N ILE A 460 18.03 -13.18 -32.57
CA ILE A 460 19.23 -13.19 -33.42
C ILE A 460 20.48 -13.40 -32.55
N ARG A 461 21.19 -14.49 -32.80
CA ARG A 461 22.53 -14.75 -32.26
C ARG A 461 23.60 -14.17 -33.19
N ARG A 462 24.58 -13.51 -32.60
CA ARG A 462 25.67 -12.83 -33.31
C ARG A 462 26.99 -13.29 -32.70
N ASP A 463 27.94 -13.68 -33.54
CA ASP A 463 29.30 -14.03 -33.14
C ASP A 463 30.30 -13.27 -34.01
N VAL A 464 31.31 -12.69 -33.38
CA VAL A 464 32.33 -11.86 -34.04
C VAL A 464 33.70 -12.38 -33.65
N LYS A 465 34.44 -12.88 -34.64
CA LYS A 465 35.81 -13.39 -34.47
C LYS A 465 36.79 -12.47 -35.20
N ILE A 466 37.79 -11.96 -34.50
CA ILE A 466 38.84 -11.10 -35.04
C ILE A 466 40.17 -11.83 -34.95
N SER A 467 40.95 -11.80 -36.03
CA SER A 467 42.28 -12.40 -36.09
C SER A 467 43.28 -11.49 -36.84
N PRO A 468 44.50 -11.26 -36.31
CA PRO A 468 45.02 -11.75 -35.01
C PRO A 468 44.43 -11.01 -33.79
N GLN A 469 44.48 -11.62 -32.61
CA GLN A 469 44.01 -11.02 -31.34
C GLN A 469 44.98 -10.00 -30.74
N GLU A 470 46.25 -10.08 -31.12
CA GLU A 470 47.31 -9.14 -30.72
C GLU A 470 47.91 -8.49 -31.96
N ILE A 471 48.07 -7.17 -31.92
CA ILE A 471 48.66 -6.38 -32.99
C ILE A 471 50.01 -5.84 -32.53
N ASP A 472 51.07 -6.33 -33.17
CA ASP A 472 52.40 -5.73 -33.12
C ASP A 472 52.53 -4.68 -34.22
N LEU A 473 52.72 -3.42 -33.81
CA LEU A 473 52.86 -2.27 -34.73
C LEU A 473 54.13 -2.34 -35.59
N THR A 474 55.10 -3.19 -35.23
CA THR A 474 56.35 -3.38 -35.98
C THR A 474 56.18 -4.36 -37.15
N ILE A 475 55.18 -5.25 -37.09
CA ILE A 475 54.95 -6.31 -38.07
C ILE A 475 53.86 -5.89 -39.06
N LYS A 476 54.27 -5.36 -40.22
CA LYS A 476 53.35 -4.96 -41.30
C LYS A 476 52.94 -6.18 -42.14
N THR A 477 51.69 -6.61 -42.03
CA THR A 477 51.16 -7.81 -42.70
C THR A 477 50.59 -7.58 -44.11
N CYS A 478 50.31 -6.34 -44.52
CA CYS A 478 49.82 -6.03 -45.86
C CYS A 478 50.30 -4.67 -46.39
N GLY A 479 51.50 -4.65 -46.99
CA GLY A 479 52.14 -3.40 -47.44
C GLY A 479 52.59 -2.55 -46.25
N ASP A 480 52.27 -1.24 -46.25
CA ASP A 480 52.65 -0.31 -45.17
C ASP A 480 51.78 -0.35 -43.89
N SER A 481 50.92 -1.35 -43.77
CA SER A 481 49.86 -1.41 -42.76
C SER A 481 49.60 -2.82 -42.26
N ILE A 482 48.79 -2.93 -41.22
CA ILE A 482 48.42 -4.20 -40.59
C ILE A 482 47.01 -4.58 -41.05
N CYS A 483 46.86 -5.78 -41.59
CA CYS A 483 45.57 -6.31 -42.00
C CYS A 483 44.98 -7.18 -40.89
N LEU A 484 43.69 -6.95 -40.64
CA LEU A 484 42.88 -7.72 -39.72
C LEU A 484 41.85 -8.52 -40.53
N THR A 485 41.43 -9.65 -39.99
CA THR A 485 40.28 -10.40 -40.49
C THR A 485 39.20 -10.41 -39.43
N ALA A 486 37.98 -10.05 -39.81
CA ALA A 486 36.80 -10.06 -38.97
C ALA A 486 35.74 -10.98 -39.61
N ASP A 487 35.48 -12.12 -38.99
CA ASP A 487 34.43 -13.06 -39.36
C ASP A 487 33.18 -12.75 -38.52
N LEU A 488 32.11 -12.32 -39.19
CA LEU A 488 30.83 -11.93 -38.59
C LEU A 488 29.81 -13.02 -38.87
N CYS A 489 29.42 -13.79 -37.85
CA CYS A 489 28.48 -14.89 -37.99
C CYS A 489 27.13 -14.55 -37.36
N PHE A 490 26.05 -14.85 -38.08
CA PHE A 490 24.69 -14.59 -37.67
C PHE A 490 23.87 -15.88 -37.76
N SER A 491 23.03 -16.12 -36.77
CA SER A 491 21.99 -17.16 -36.78
C SER A 491 20.76 -16.65 -36.04
N TYR A 492 19.59 -17.26 -36.27
CA TYR A 492 18.37 -16.89 -35.57
C TYR A 492 17.60 -18.10 -35.05
N LYS A 493 16.84 -17.87 -33.98
CA LYS A 493 15.85 -18.78 -33.40
C LYS A 493 14.51 -18.06 -33.30
N ALA A 494 13.41 -18.76 -33.53
CA ALA A 494 12.03 -18.32 -33.40
C ALA A 494 11.16 -19.46 -32.87
N ASN A 495 10.05 -19.12 -32.22
CA ASN A 495 9.05 -20.08 -31.78
C ASN A 495 7.77 -19.88 -32.61
N PRO A 496 7.07 -20.95 -33.03
CA PRO A 496 7.41 -22.36 -32.94
C PRO A 496 8.55 -22.77 -33.92
N ALA A 497 9.11 -23.97 -33.75
CA ALA A 497 10.21 -24.46 -34.59
C ALA A 497 9.88 -24.53 -36.10
N SER A 498 8.59 -24.62 -36.44
CA SER A 498 8.07 -24.61 -37.82
C SER A 498 8.16 -23.24 -38.50
N TYR A 499 8.23 -22.14 -37.73
CA TYR A 499 8.37 -20.79 -38.26
C TYR A 499 9.84 -20.51 -38.66
N SER A 500 10.18 -20.82 -39.91
CA SER A 500 11.54 -20.68 -40.46
C SER A 500 11.57 -19.83 -41.74
N PRO A 501 11.20 -18.54 -41.68
CA PRO A 501 11.25 -17.65 -42.84
C PRO A 501 12.69 -17.37 -43.30
N LYS A 502 12.85 -16.99 -44.57
CA LYS A 502 14.11 -16.42 -45.05
C LYS A 502 14.19 -14.97 -44.60
N ILE A 503 15.25 -14.61 -43.89
CA ILE A 503 15.40 -13.27 -43.29
C ILE A 503 16.65 -12.63 -43.86
N THR A 504 16.51 -11.41 -44.39
CA THR A 504 17.64 -10.56 -44.78
C THR A 504 17.93 -9.59 -43.64
N LEU A 505 19.10 -9.74 -43.01
CA LEU A 505 19.54 -8.87 -41.92
C LEU A 505 20.48 -7.79 -42.44
N GLY A 506 20.12 -6.53 -42.23
CA GLY A 506 21.04 -5.41 -42.35
C GLY A 506 21.91 -5.30 -41.10
N TYR A 507 23.23 -5.25 -41.27
CA TYR A 507 24.18 -5.07 -40.18
C TYR A 507 25.11 -3.89 -40.47
N SER A 508 25.55 -3.21 -39.40
CA SER A 508 26.53 -2.12 -39.45
C SER A 508 27.66 -2.43 -38.48
N VAL A 509 28.89 -2.38 -38.96
CA VAL A 509 30.10 -2.54 -38.16
C VAL A 509 30.84 -1.21 -38.13
N GLU A 510 31.07 -0.70 -36.94
CA GLU A 510 31.88 0.50 -36.70
C GLU A 510 33.22 0.07 -36.10
N ALA A 511 34.32 0.55 -36.67
CA ALA A 511 35.66 0.30 -36.14
C ALA A 511 36.15 1.48 -35.30
N ASP A 512 36.78 1.19 -34.15
CA ASP A 512 37.35 2.19 -33.24
C ASP A 512 36.29 3.18 -32.68
N GLY A 513 35.06 2.69 -32.44
CA GLY A 513 33.90 3.49 -32.04
C GLY A 513 34.08 4.31 -30.76
N ASP A 514 34.76 3.78 -29.75
CA ASP A 514 34.99 4.52 -28.48
C ASP A 514 35.96 5.69 -28.67
N ARG A 515 36.98 5.52 -29.51
CA ARG A 515 37.90 6.59 -29.91
C ARG A 515 37.17 7.71 -30.67
N ARG A 516 36.20 7.34 -31.51
CA ARG A 516 35.35 8.30 -32.23
C ARG A 516 34.40 9.07 -31.31
N LYS A 517 33.83 8.42 -30.27
CA LYS A 517 33.04 9.12 -29.24
C LYS A 517 33.84 10.22 -28.54
N GLN A 518 35.16 10.08 -28.45
CA GLN A 518 36.09 11.07 -27.88
C GLN A 518 36.55 12.15 -28.90
N GLY A 519 35.98 12.18 -30.10
CA GLY A 519 36.31 13.16 -31.15
C GLY A 519 37.63 12.88 -31.90
N LEU A 520 38.21 11.69 -31.75
CA LEU A 520 39.46 11.29 -32.40
C LEU A 520 39.19 10.52 -33.71
N THR A 521 40.15 10.54 -34.62
CA THR A 521 40.09 9.78 -35.89
C THR A 521 40.25 8.27 -35.63
N SER A 522 39.51 7.46 -36.39
CA SER A 522 39.59 6.00 -36.33
C SER A 522 40.90 5.52 -36.95
N ARG A 523 41.57 4.55 -36.31
CA ARG A 523 42.82 3.97 -36.81
C ARG A 523 42.58 2.82 -37.79
N VAL A 524 41.34 2.39 -37.92
CA VAL A 524 40.94 1.20 -38.67
C VAL A 524 39.99 1.62 -39.79
N MET A 525 40.27 1.18 -41.01
CA MET A 525 39.46 1.46 -42.19
C MET A 525 39.05 0.18 -42.91
N PHE A 526 37.87 0.17 -43.53
CA PHE A 526 37.38 -0.96 -44.33
C PHE A 526 37.69 -0.77 -45.83
N LEU A 527 38.27 -1.78 -46.47
CA LEU A 527 38.94 -1.66 -47.79
C LEU A 527 38.02 -1.55 -49.03
N ASN A 528 36.71 -1.42 -48.89
CA ASN A 528 35.76 -1.61 -50.02
C ASN A 528 34.85 -0.41 -50.34
N LYS A 529 35.16 0.83 -49.91
CA LYS A 529 34.33 2.01 -50.23
C LYS A 529 35.04 3.03 -51.12
N THR A 530 34.28 3.58 -52.08
CA THR A 530 34.65 4.78 -52.85
C THR A 530 34.58 6.02 -51.93
N ARG A 531 35.56 6.92 -52.09
CA ARG A 531 36.00 8.09 -51.28
C ARG A 531 34.96 9.08 -50.67
N THR A 532 33.66 8.80 -50.68
CA THR A 532 32.60 9.74 -50.27
C THR A 532 31.81 9.33 -49.01
N GLU A 533 32.03 8.15 -48.44
CA GLU A 533 31.41 7.73 -47.17
C GLU A 533 32.46 7.47 -46.07
N SER A 534 32.05 7.54 -44.81
CA SER A 534 32.86 7.27 -43.62
C SER A 534 33.63 5.93 -43.70
N ASP A 535 34.93 5.98 -44.00
CA ASP A 535 35.84 4.83 -44.18
C ASP A 535 35.94 3.86 -42.98
N TYR A 536 35.41 4.27 -41.80
CA TYR A 536 35.40 3.53 -40.53
C TYR A 536 34.10 2.78 -40.24
N GLN A 537 33.07 2.92 -41.09
CA GLN A 537 31.77 2.23 -40.93
C GLN A 537 31.43 1.40 -42.17
N LEU A 538 31.12 0.13 -41.93
CA LEU A 538 30.73 -0.81 -42.97
C LEU A 538 29.30 -1.29 -42.74
N ASN A 539 28.44 -1.04 -43.72
CA ASN A 539 27.10 -1.60 -43.76
C ASN A 539 27.08 -2.80 -44.72
N GLY A 540 26.33 -3.84 -44.37
CA GLY A 540 26.15 -5.00 -45.21
C GLY A 540 24.81 -5.68 -44.95
N THR A 541 24.47 -6.64 -45.81
CA THR A 541 23.32 -7.51 -45.64
C THR A 541 23.77 -8.96 -45.61
N VAL A 542 23.07 -9.79 -44.83
CA VAL A 542 23.26 -11.25 -44.79
C VAL A 542 21.90 -11.93 -44.85
N ASP A 543 21.79 -12.94 -45.72
CA ASP A 543 20.57 -13.72 -45.87
C ASP A 543 20.66 -15.01 -45.04
N LEU A 544 19.75 -15.16 -44.07
CA LEU A 544 19.60 -16.37 -43.26
C LEU A 544 18.53 -17.26 -43.91
N ARG A 545 18.95 -18.42 -44.41
CA ARG A 545 18.09 -19.33 -45.19
C ARG A 545 17.11 -20.16 -44.36
N GLY A 546 17.35 -20.27 -43.05
CA GLY A 546 16.49 -20.98 -42.13
C GLY A 546 16.97 -20.90 -40.68
N GLN A 547 16.11 -21.33 -39.76
CA GLN A 547 16.37 -21.31 -38.33
C GLN A 547 17.60 -22.18 -37.95
N ASN A 548 18.39 -21.72 -36.99
CA ASN A 548 19.65 -22.33 -36.52
C ASN A 548 20.73 -22.55 -37.60
N GLN A 549 20.58 -21.98 -38.80
CA GLN A 549 21.63 -21.99 -39.81
C GLN A 549 22.52 -20.76 -39.65
N GLU A 550 23.80 -21.00 -39.43
CA GLU A 550 24.79 -19.93 -39.32
C GLU A 550 25.22 -19.45 -40.71
N SER A 551 25.21 -18.14 -40.92
CA SER A 551 25.80 -17.50 -42.09
C SER A 551 26.85 -16.50 -41.67
N CYS A 552 28.07 -16.71 -42.15
CA CYS A 552 29.22 -15.88 -41.80
C CYS A 552 29.64 -15.00 -42.96
N VAL A 553 30.04 -13.77 -42.65
CA VAL A 553 30.54 -12.79 -43.60
C VAL A 553 31.93 -12.35 -43.16
N ARG A 554 32.93 -12.64 -44.02
CA ARG A 554 34.32 -12.22 -43.80
C ARG A 554 34.55 -10.79 -44.25
N ARG A 555 35.23 -10.00 -43.42
CA ARG A 555 35.65 -8.63 -43.71
C ARG A 555 37.11 -8.42 -43.37
N ASN A 556 37.80 -7.62 -44.19
CA ASN A 556 39.23 -7.38 -44.07
C ASN A 556 39.48 -5.89 -43.77
N PRO A 557 39.41 -5.45 -42.50
CA PRO A 557 39.82 -4.11 -42.10
C PRO A 557 41.35 -3.92 -42.13
N ARG A 558 41.78 -2.67 -42.33
CA ARG A 558 43.18 -2.24 -42.38
C ARG A 558 43.46 -1.24 -41.27
N CYS A 559 44.50 -1.47 -40.48
CA CYS A 559 44.99 -0.53 -39.48
C CYS A 559 46.07 0.38 -40.07
N GLN A 560 45.92 1.70 -39.92
CA GLN A 560 46.95 2.69 -40.26
C GLN A 560 47.69 3.15 -39.00
N THR A 561 48.99 3.38 -39.14
CA THR A 561 49.80 4.05 -38.11
C THR A 561 49.40 5.53 -38.03
N PRO A 562 49.30 6.14 -36.83
CA PRO A 562 48.93 7.55 -36.73
C PRO A 562 50.05 8.44 -37.29
N GLU A 563 49.83 9.08 -38.43
CA GLU A 563 50.52 10.34 -38.75
C GLU A 563 49.82 11.47 -37.99
N GLU A 564 50.59 12.33 -37.34
CA GLU A 564 50.11 13.50 -36.60
C GLU A 564 49.36 14.47 -37.53
N GLN A 565 48.04 14.31 -37.66
CA GLN A 565 47.19 15.31 -38.27
C GLN A 565 46.43 16.12 -37.22
N LYS A 566 46.64 17.44 -37.30
CA LYS A 566 46.05 18.48 -36.45
C LYS A 566 44.52 18.44 -36.49
N ARG A 567 43.91 18.69 -35.33
CA ARG A 567 42.46 18.78 -35.07
C ARG A 567 41.75 19.75 -36.05
N PRO A 568 40.61 19.38 -36.65
CA PRO A 568 39.59 20.33 -37.07
C PRO A 568 38.64 20.68 -35.90
N PRO A 569 37.93 21.82 -35.96
CA PRO A 569 37.11 22.29 -34.86
C PRO A 569 35.72 21.61 -34.81
N SER A 570 35.35 21.23 -33.58
CA SER A 570 34.01 21.02 -32.99
C SER A 570 32.82 20.81 -33.93
N ALA A 571 32.25 19.60 -33.92
CA ALA A 571 30.88 19.32 -34.33
C ALA A 571 30.06 18.85 -33.11
N HIS A 572 28.85 19.39 -33.00
CA HIS A 572 27.92 19.22 -31.88
C HIS A 572 27.47 17.76 -31.66
N ALA A 573 27.32 17.38 -30.39
CA ALA A 573 26.83 16.07 -29.98
C ALA A 573 25.31 15.95 -30.21
N HIS A 574 24.90 14.91 -30.93
CA HIS A 574 23.51 14.46 -30.99
C HIS A 574 23.28 13.34 -29.97
N PRO A 575 22.08 13.25 -29.35
CA PRO A 575 21.74 12.19 -28.39
C PRO A 575 21.67 10.83 -29.09
N LYS A 576 22.15 9.78 -28.41
CA LYS A 576 22.19 8.39 -28.93
C LYS A 576 21.11 7.51 -28.31
N LEU A 577 20.58 6.64 -29.17
CA LEU A 577 19.63 5.57 -28.90
C LEU A 577 20.37 4.36 -28.32
N HIS A 578 19.83 3.75 -27.26
CA HIS A 578 20.37 2.52 -26.69
C HIS A 578 20.03 1.35 -27.63
N SER A 579 21.05 0.78 -28.27
CA SER A 579 20.97 -0.53 -28.93
C SER A 579 21.96 -1.46 -28.23
N VAL A 580 21.63 -2.74 -28.10
CA VAL A 580 22.53 -3.75 -27.51
C VAL A 580 23.74 -3.91 -28.44
N GLN A 581 24.88 -3.35 -28.05
CA GLN A 581 26.14 -3.34 -28.81
C GLN A 581 27.05 -4.46 -28.30
N GLN A 582 27.57 -5.30 -29.20
CA GLN A 582 28.60 -6.29 -28.87
C GLN A 582 29.96 -5.74 -29.28
N THR A 583 30.86 -5.56 -28.30
CA THR A 583 32.20 -5.00 -28.51
C THR A 583 33.25 -6.11 -28.45
N ARG A 584 34.21 -6.10 -29.36
CA ARG A 584 35.40 -6.96 -29.31
C ARG A 584 36.64 -6.08 -29.37
N HIS A 585 37.57 -6.33 -28.45
CA HIS A 585 38.81 -5.59 -28.31
C HIS A 585 39.96 -6.36 -28.97
N VAL A 586 40.91 -5.61 -29.53
CA VAL A 586 42.17 -6.14 -30.05
C VAL A 586 43.28 -5.41 -29.32
N ASN A 587 44.21 -6.16 -28.74
CA ASN A 587 45.25 -5.59 -27.89
C ASN A 587 46.46 -5.18 -28.74
N PHE A 588 47.01 -4.00 -28.45
CA PHE A 588 48.28 -3.56 -29.01
C PHE A 588 49.42 -3.94 -28.06
N VAL A 589 50.60 -4.26 -28.61
CA VAL A 589 51.82 -4.45 -27.80
C VAL A 589 52.11 -3.16 -27.01
N LYS A 590 52.29 -3.28 -25.69
CA LYS A 590 52.36 -2.18 -24.73
C LYS A 590 53.73 -1.48 -24.75
N GLU A 591 53.75 -0.15 -24.84
CA GLU A 591 54.98 0.67 -24.79
C GLU A 591 55.39 0.96 -23.32
N GLY A 592 56.64 1.34 -23.05
CA GLY A 592 57.07 1.68 -21.68
C GLY A 592 57.31 0.49 -20.74
N CYS A 593 57.17 -0.74 -21.23
CA CYS A 593 57.71 -1.94 -20.59
C CYS A 593 59.23 -2.01 -20.82
N GLY A 594 59.99 -2.66 -19.93
CA GLY A 594 61.44 -2.85 -20.07
C GLY A 594 61.89 -3.50 -21.39
N ARG A 595 63.20 -3.80 -21.52
CA ARG A 595 63.77 -4.43 -22.74
C ARG A 595 63.20 -5.83 -23.05
N ASP A 596 62.53 -6.45 -22.10
CA ASP A 596 61.83 -7.73 -22.20
C ASP A 596 60.38 -7.58 -22.68
N HIS A 597 59.90 -6.35 -22.94
CA HIS A 597 58.53 -6.04 -23.38
C HIS A 597 57.42 -6.52 -22.42
N ILE A 598 57.76 -6.87 -21.17
CA ILE A 598 56.81 -7.32 -20.14
C ILE A 598 56.70 -6.21 -19.09
N CYS A 599 55.56 -5.51 -19.06
CA CYS A 599 55.32 -4.47 -18.06
C CYS A 599 55.08 -5.10 -16.68
N ARG A 600 56.01 -4.89 -15.74
CA ARG A 600 55.86 -5.34 -14.35
C ARG A 600 55.46 -4.18 -13.43
N SER A 601 54.23 -4.16 -12.96
CA SER A 601 53.71 -3.08 -12.10
C SER A 601 53.91 -3.34 -10.60
N ASN A 602 53.80 -2.28 -9.79
CA ASN A 602 53.83 -2.33 -8.32
C ASN A 602 52.74 -1.44 -7.72
N LEU A 603 51.49 -1.71 -8.09
CA LEU A 603 50.32 -0.99 -7.63
C LEU A 603 50.04 -1.25 -6.14
N LYS A 604 49.82 -0.17 -5.38
CA LYS A 604 49.47 -0.21 -3.96
C LYS A 604 48.39 0.83 -3.64
N MET A 605 47.52 0.49 -2.69
CA MET A 605 46.42 1.33 -2.21
C MET A 605 46.54 1.61 -0.71
N LYS A 606 46.22 2.83 -0.31
CA LYS A 606 45.97 3.22 1.09
C LYS A 606 44.60 3.87 1.19
N TYR A 607 43.87 3.61 2.27
CA TYR A 607 42.56 4.20 2.54
C TYR A 607 42.52 4.91 3.89
N SER A 608 41.61 5.86 4.02
CA SER A 608 41.25 6.52 5.27
C SER A 608 39.75 6.78 5.30
N LEU A 609 39.14 6.60 6.46
CA LEU A 609 37.71 6.81 6.67
C LEU A 609 37.48 8.20 7.30
N TYR A 610 36.58 9.00 6.73
CA TYR A 610 36.33 10.36 7.20
C TYR A 610 35.08 10.40 8.09
N TYR A 611 35.26 10.19 9.41
CA TYR A 611 34.17 10.24 10.40
C TYR A 611 34.46 11.12 11.64
N LYS A 612 35.65 11.73 11.76
CA LYS A 612 36.09 12.42 12.99
C LYS A 612 36.44 13.90 12.76
N PRO A 613 35.75 14.87 13.39
CA PRO A 613 36.35 16.16 13.72
C PRO A 613 37.09 16.04 15.07
N ASN A 614 38.39 16.37 15.07
CA ASN A 614 39.27 16.67 16.21
C ASN A 614 38.89 16.19 17.63
N ASN A 615 39.66 15.23 18.17
CA ASN A 615 39.97 15.05 19.61
C ASN A 615 38.83 15.17 20.64
N LEU A 616 37.67 14.58 20.35
CA LEU A 616 36.71 14.17 21.38
C LEU A 616 36.34 12.72 21.09
N ASP A 617 36.42 11.85 22.09
CA ASP A 617 35.89 10.48 22.05
C ASP A 617 34.35 10.52 22.15
N GLU A 618 33.72 11.22 21.21
CA GLU A 618 32.28 11.19 20.97
C GLU A 618 32.04 10.66 19.55
N TYR A 619 31.44 9.47 19.48
CA TYR A 619 31.00 8.86 18.23
C TYR A 619 29.67 9.49 17.81
N PHE A 620 29.61 10.05 16.60
CA PHE A 620 28.37 10.60 16.03
C PHE A 620 27.64 9.53 15.21
N PRO A 621 26.29 9.50 15.22
CA PRO A 621 25.54 8.60 14.37
C PRO A 621 25.87 8.84 12.90
N LEU A 622 25.97 7.77 12.10
CA LEU A 622 26.17 7.89 10.66
C LEU A 622 25.03 8.74 10.07
N ASN A 623 25.35 9.98 9.68
CA ASN A 623 24.51 10.72 8.74
C ASN A 623 24.43 9.89 7.45
N LYS A 624 23.35 10.06 6.67
CA LYS A 624 22.95 9.28 5.48
C LYS A 624 24.02 9.06 4.39
N ARG A 625 25.28 9.50 4.56
CA ARG A 625 26.39 9.42 3.63
C ARG A 625 27.65 8.91 4.33
N PHE A 626 28.27 7.89 3.76
CA PHE A 626 29.55 7.33 4.19
C PHE A 626 30.63 7.65 3.15
N GLU A 627 31.84 8.03 3.60
CA GLU A 627 32.91 8.54 2.72
C GLU A 627 34.24 7.81 2.98
N ILE A 628 34.79 7.22 1.90
CA ILE A 628 36.13 6.62 1.88
C ILE A 628 37.04 7.51 1.05
N VAL A 629 38.22 7.82 1.60
CA VAL A 629 39.27 8.54 0.91
C VAL A 629 40.43 7.59 0.63
N GLU A 630 40.69 7.33 -0.64
CA GLU A 630 41.75 6.43 -1.09
C GLU A 630 42.92 7.15 -1.79
N LYS A 631 44.09 6.52 -1.75
CA LYS A 631 45.32 6.94 -2.41
C LYS A 631 45.97 5.73 -3.09
N ASN A 632 46.20 5.85 -4.40
CA ASN A 632 46.74 4.79 -5.25
C ASN A 632 48.10 5.22 -5.82
N TYR A 633 49.10 4.34 -5.78
CA TYR A 633 50.45 4.63 -6.27
C TYR A 633 51.14 3.42 -6.91
N ASN A 634 51.98 3.68 -7.93
CA ASN A 634 52.77 2.68 -8.67
C ASN A 634 54.27 3.01 -8.58
N MET A 635 54.82 2.87 -7.37
CA MET A 635 56.21 3.23 -7.08
C MET A 635 57.16 2.07 -7.45
N ASN A 636 58.25 2.36 -8.16
CA ASN A 636 59.27 1.37 -8.56
C ASN A 636 58.74 0.22 -9.44
N GLY A 637 57.69 0.45 -10.23
CA GLY A 637 57.17 -0.49 -11.24
C GLY A 637 57.17 0.14 -12.65
N ASP A 638 57.04 -0.67 -13.68
CA ASP A 638 56.75 -0.22 -15.04
C ASP A 638 55.30 0.33 -15.15
N ASP A 639 54.95 0.85 -16.31
CA ASP A 639 53.61 1.36 -16.60
C ASP A 639 52.53 0.26 -16.42
N ALA A 640 51.52 0.57 -15.61
CA ALA A 640 50.42 -0.35 -15.33
C ALA A 640 49.24 -0.07 -16.29
N TYR A 641 49.02 -0.96 -17.24
CA TYR A 641 48.00 -0.80 -18.27
C TYR A 641 46.62 -1.22 -17.76
N GLU A 642 45.58 -0.50 -18.22
CA GLU A 642 44.19 -0.72 -17.82
C GLU A 642 44.04 -0.87 -16.30
N THR A 643 44.57 0.10 -15.55
CA THR A 643 44.50 0.06 -14.10
C THR A 643 43.09 0.43 -13.65
N LYS A 644 42.44 -0.49 -12.96
CA LYS A 644 41.08 -0.34 -12.42
C LYS A 644 41.06 -0.55 -10.92
N LEU A 645 40.11 0.10 -10.26
CA LEU A 645 39.70 -0.22 -8.90
C LEU A 645 38.31 -0.84 -8.93
N VAL A 646 38.17 -2.02 -8.35
CA VAL A 646 36.90 -2.72 -8.21
C VAL A 646 36.50 -2.70 -6.74
N GLY A 647 35.36 -2.09 -6.44
CA GLY A 647 34.75 -2.08 -5.11
C GLY A 647 33.57 -3.02 -5.05
N SER A 648 33.53 -3.89 -4.03
CA SER A 648 32.40 -4.74 -3.68
C SER A 648 31.76 -4.21 -2.41
N PHE A 649 30.48 -3.86 -2.50
CA PHE A 649 29.70 -3.20 -1.47
C PHE A 649 28.50 -4.08 -1.06
N PRO A 650 28.14 -4.11 0.23
CA PRO A 650 26.94 -4.81 0.68
C PRO A 650 25.68 -4.09 0.22
N ASP A 651 24.58 -4.83 0.02
CA ASP A 651 23.28 -4.30 -0.44
C ASP A 651 22.71 -3.16 0.43
N THR A 652 23.13 -3.10 1.70
CA THR A 652 22.74 -2.07 2.67
C THR A 652 23.48 -0.74 2.48
N LEU A 653 24.61 -0.74 1.77
CA LEU A 653 25.50 0.40 1.57
C LEU A 653 25.97 0.50 0.10
N PRO A 654 25.06 0.70 -0.86
CA PRO A 654 25.41 0.76 -2.27
C PRO A 654 26.28 1.97 -2.63
N TYR A 655 27.09 1.78 -3.67
CA TYR A 655 27.87 2.83 -4.31
C TYR A 655 26.97 3.94 -4.86
N SER A 656 27.28 5.20 -4.50
CA SER A 656 26.51 6.36 -4.96
C SER A 656 27.27 7.23 -5.97
N GLY A 657 28.60 7.28 -5.92
CA GLY A 657 29.40 8.08 -6.83
C GLY A 657 30.80 8.42 -6.33
N VAL A 658 31.62 8.95 -7.23
CA VAL A 658 33.00 9.38 -6.95
C VAL A 658 33.16 10.89 -7.16
N ARG A 659 33.98 11.55 -6.35
CA ARG A 659 34.42 12.93 -6.59
C ARG A 659 35.93 13.04 -6.50
N SER A 660 36.51 13.69 -7.51
CA SER A 660 37.92 14.09 -7.54
C SER A 660 38.03 15.60 -7.27
N ARG A 661 39.15 16.06 -6.71
CA ARG A 661 39.39 17.49 -6.48
C ARG A 661 39.61 18.21 -7.83
N LEU A 662 39.18 19.47 -7.91
CA LEU A 662 39.12 20.29 -9.14
C LEU A 662 40.45 20.44 -9.92
N THR A 663 41.57 20.03 -9.36
CA THR A 663 42.92 20.13 -9.95
C THR A 663 43.42 18.82 -10.57
N GLU A 664 42.68 17.72 -10.46
CA GLU A 664 43.09 16.38 -10.87
C GLU A 664 42.21 15.83 -12.02
N LYS A 665 42.70 14.82 -12.74
CA LYS A 665 41.91 14.14 -13.78
C LYS A 665 40.63 13.57 -13.16
N GLN A 666 39.50 13.80 -13.82
CA GLN A 666 38.21 13.25 -13.40
C GLN A 666 38.23 11.73 -13.61
N ILE A 667 38.06 10.99 -12.51
CA ILE A 667 37.97 9.52 -12.52
C ILE A 667 36.55 9.14 -12.88
N LEU A 668 36.40 8.23 -13.84
CA LEU A 668 35.12 7.69 -14.28
C LEU A 668 34.91 6.34 -13.57
N CYS A 669 33.74 6.15 -12.99
CA CYS A 669 33.35 4.87 -12.42
C CYS A 669 32.00 4.43 -12.98
N ASP A 670 31.93 3.16 -13.37
CA ASP A 670 30.72 2.50 -13.81
C ASP A 670 30.31 1.49 -12.73
N ALA A 671 29.06 1.56 -12.28
CA ALA A 671 28.50 0.67 -11.27
C ALA A 671 27.33 -0.13 -11.84
N ASP A 672 27.09 -1.29 -11.26
CA ASP A 672 25.91 -2.11 -11.56
C ASP A 672 24.60 -1.40 -11.14
N PRO A 673 23.43 -1.80 -11.69
CA PRO A 673 22.16 -1.15 -11.37
C PRO A 673 21.77 -1.16 -9.87
N LEU A 674 22.31 -2.11 -9.10
CA LEU A 674 22.07 -2.24 -7.66
C LEU A 674 23.12 -1.52 -6.81
N GLY A 675 24.24 -1.08 -7.41
CA GLY A 675 25.36 -0.41 -6.72
C GLY A 675 26.18 -1.32 -5.80
N THR A 676 26.07 -2.63 -5.97
CA THR A 676 26.82 -3.65 -5.21
C THR A 676 28.25 -3.81 -5.69
N GLN A 677 28.51 -3.48 -6.96
CA GLN A 677 29.84 -3.55 -7.55
C GLN A 677 30.09 -2.30 -8.39
N ALA A 678 31.23 -1.63 -8.16
CA ALA A 678 31.65 -0.49 -8.95
C ALA A 678 33.07 -0.66 -9.47
N GLU A 679 33.27 -0.34 -10.75
CA GLU A 679 34.57 -0.30 -11.42
C GLU A 679 34.97 1.15 -11.71
N CYS A 680 36.12 1.58 -11.19
CA CYS A 680 36.68 2.92 -11.39
C CYS A 680 37.97 2.87 -12.21
N ASP A 681 38.03 3.63 -13.30
CA ASP A 681 39.21 3.69 -14.17
C ASP A 681 40.26 4.66 -13.61
N LEU A 682 41.39 4.12 -13.15
CA LEU A 682 42.48 4.91 -12.56
C LEU A 682 43.50 5.41 -13.59
N GLY A 683 43.53 4.81 -14.79
CA GLY A 683 44.33 5.29 -15.91
C GLY A 683 44.87 4.18 -16.81
N ASN A 684 45.09 4.52 -18.09
CA ASN A 684 45.64 3.61 -19.09
C ASN A 684 46.70 4.33 -19.98
N PRO A 685 48.01 4.18 -19.70
CA PRO A 685 48.60 3.51 -18.55
C PRO A 685 48.56 4.38 -17.27
N PHE A 686 48.52 3.72 -16.12
CA PHE A 686 48.89 4.30 -14.84
C PHE A 686 50.43 4.33 -14.77
N LYS A 687 50.98 5.54 -14.91
CA LYS A 687 52.40 5.74 -15.19
C LYS A 687 53.29 5.23 -14.06
N ARG A 688 54.50 4.81 -14.43
CA ARG A 688 55.60 4.55 -13.50
C ARG A 688 55.85 5.75 -12.58
N ASP A 689 56.10 5.45 -11.31
CA ASP A 689 56.46 6.42 -10.26
C ASP A 689 55.43 7.55 -10.13
N SER A 690 54.16 7.24 -10.41
CA SER A 690 53.04 8.16 -10.23
C SER A 690 52.19 7.83 -9.01
N GLU A 691 51.66 8.88 -8.40
CA GLU A 691 50.68 8.82 -7.31
C GLU A 691 49.45 9.60 -7.75
N VAL A 692 48.27 8.99 -7.64
CA VAL A 692 46.99 9.66 -7.86
C VAL A 692 46.35 9.85 -6.49
N HIS A 693 46.16 11.12 -6.11
CA HIS A 693 45.64 11.51 -4.82
C HIS A 693 44.10 11.64 -4.86
N THR A 694 43.44 11.12 -3.82
CA THR A 694 42.08 11.47 -3.37
C THR A 694 40.92 11.17 -4.33
N CYS A 695 40.61 9.88 -4.49
CA CYS A 695 39.25 9.45 -4.82
C CYS A 695 38.38 9.52 -3.57
N HIS A 696 37.32 10.33 -3.61
CA HIS A 696 36.28 10.34 -2.58
C HIS A 696 35.12 9.46 -3.04
N ILE A 697 34.98 8.28 -2.44
CA ILE A 697 33.88 7.34 -2.74
C ILE A 697 32.74 7.63 -1.76
N TYR A 698 31.58 7.99 -2.30
CA TYR A 698 30.36 8.20 -1.53
C TYR A 698 29.46 6.97 -1.61
N MET A 699 28.95 6.57 -0.45
CA MET A 699 27.92 5.54 -0.34
C MET A 699 26.69 6.08 0.38
N LEU A 700 25.53 5.56 -0.01
CA LEU A 700 24.23 5.90 0.59
C LEU A 700 23.73 4.70 1.39
N ILE A 701 23.29 4.95 2.62
CA ILE A 701 22.68 3.89 3.44
C ILE A 701 21.23 3.67 3.01
N THR A 702 20.87 2.43 2.68
CA THR A 702 19.50 2.02 2.34
C THR A 702 18.79 1.40 3.56
N ALA A 703 17.46 1.32 3.52
CA ALA A 703 16.62 0.96 4.67
C ALA A 703 16.65 -0.54 5.08
N GLY A 704 17.70 -1.29 4.74
CA GLY A 704 17.78 -2.74 4.91
C GLY A 704 18.63 -3.24 6.10
N LEU A 705 19.09 -2.36 6.99
CA LEU A 705 19.90 -2.78 8.14
C LEU A 705 19.06 -3.49 9.21
N SER A 706 19.53 -4.65 9.67
CA SER A 706 18.95 -5.34 10.82
C SER A 706 19.53 -4.78 12.13
N LEU A 707 18.76 -4.85 13.23
CA LEU A 707 19.22 -4.41 14.56
C LEU A 707 20.37 -5.27 15.13
N GLU A 708 20.65 -6.43 14.54
CA GLU A 708 21.71 -7.34 14.94
C GLU A 708 23.04 -7.08 14.21
N THR A 709 23.04 -6.24 13.17
CA THR A 709 24.23 -5.97 12.37
C THR A 709 25.20 -5.07 13.14
N THR A 710 26.34 -5.62 13.57
CA THR A 710 27.38 -4.89 14.32
C THR A 710 28.49 -4.35 13.44
N GLU A 711 28.80 -5.04 12.35
CA GLU A 711 29.88 -4.70 11.41
C GLU A 711 29.39 -4.79 9.96
N LEU A 712 29.85 -3.86 9.11
CA LEU A 712 29.73 -3.92 7.65
C LEU A 712 31.12 -4.09 7.04
N GLU A 713 31.23 -4.96 6.03
CA GLU A 713 32.47 -5.25 5.31
C GLU A 713 32.39 -4.68 3.89
N ILE A 714 33.44 -3.97 3.47
CA ILE A 714 33.61 -3.43 2.12
C ILE A 714 34.95 -3.93 1.59
N ASP A 715 34.94 -4.54 0.40
CA ASP A 715 36.14 -5.08 -0.23
C ASP A 715 36.55 -4.20 -1.41
N LEU A 716 37.76 -3.64 -1.37
CA LEU A 716 38.35 -2.85 -2.46
C LEU A 716 39.54 -3.60 -3.06
N GLN A 717 39.56 -3.77 -4.38
CA GLN A 717 40.60 -4.51 -5.09
C GLN A 717 41.12 -3.74 -6.32
N LEU A 718 42.45 -3.59 -6.40
CA LEU A 718 43.11 -3.05 -7.60
C LEU A 718 43.32 -4.16 -8.65
N GLN A 719 43.10 -3.82 -9.92
CA GLN A 719 43.30 -4.70 -11.07
C GLN A 719 44.12 -4.00 -12.15
N THR A 720 44.95 -4.77 -12.87
CA THR A 720 45.71 -4.29 -14.04
C THR A 720 45.98 -5.46 -14.98
N THR A 721 46.15 -5.17 -16.27
CA THR A 721 46.61 -6.16 -17.26
C THR A 721 48.15 -6.24 -17.36
N SER A 722 48.89 -5.47 -16.56
CA SER A 722 50.35 -5.60 -16.41
C SER A 722 50.70 -6.73 -15.42
N VAL A 723 51.90 -7.29 -15.50
CA VAL A 723 52.31 -8.44 -14.67
C VAL A 723 52.62 -7.97 -13.25
N GLN A 724 51.82 -8.43 -12.28
CA GLN A 724 52.08 -8.22 -10.86
C GLN A 724 51.56 -9.43 -10.08
N GLU A 725 52.44 -10.08 -9.31
CA GLU A 725 52.05 -11.22 -8.47
C GLU A 725 51.31 -10.73 -7.23
N ASN A 726 50.07 -11.19 -7.06
CA ASN A 726 49.22 -10.99 -5.89
C ASN A 726 49.01 -9.52 -5.47
N ILE A 727 47.99 -8.87 -6.03
CA ILE A 727 47.47 -7.60 -5.53
C ILE A 727 46.51 -7.92 -4.37
N PRO A 728 46.85 -7.58 -3.11
CA PRO A 728 46.01 -7.93 -1.97
C PRO A 728 44.71 -7.11 -1.97
N PRO A 729 43.55 -7.73 -1.68
CA PRO A 729 42.32 -7.00 -1.44
C PRO A 729 42.41 -6.23 -0.12
N VAL A 730 41.84 -5.02 -0.10
CA VAL A 730 41.72 -4.19 1.10
C VAL A 730 40.31 -4.35 1.66
N LYS A 731 40.23 -4.97 2.84
CA LYS A 731 38.98 -5.18 3.56
C LYS A 731 38.76 -4.06 4.57
N ILE A 732 37.66 -3.34 4.44
CA ILE A 732 37.30 -2.23 5.33
C ILE A 732 36.14 -2.71 6.20
N LYS A 733 36.33 -2.65 7.52
CA LYS A 733 35.30 -2.94 8.52
C LYS A 733 34.76 -1.63 9.08
N ALA A 734 33.45 -1.44 9.02
CA ALA A 734 32.75 -0.31 9.62
C ALA A 734 31.84 -0.79 10.75
N GLU A 735 32.01 -0.25 11.96
CA GLU A 735 31.15 -0.53 13.11
C GLU A 735 29.83 0.24 13.01
N VAL A 736 28.71 -0.43 13.30
CA VAL A 736 27.35 0.12 13.17
C VAL A 736 26.72 0.29 14.55
N ILE A 737 26.35 1.54 14.88
CA ILE A 737 25.60 1.90 16.10
C ILE A 737 24.22 2.41 15.71
N THR A 738 23.17 1.84 16.30
CA THR A 738 21.77 2.20 16.01
C THR A 738 21.19 3.06 17.15
N GLU A 739 20.76 4.28 16.84
CA GLU A 739 20.02 5.13 17.79
C GLU A 739 18.50 4.92 17.64
N LEU A 740 17.83 4.49 18.71
CA LEU A 740 16.36 4.32 18.74
C LEU A 740 15.70 5.53 19.42
N PHE A 741 14.79 6.18 18.70
CA PHE A 741 13.93 7.27 19.21
C PHE A 741 12.51 6.76 19.46
N LEU A 742 12.22 6.37 20.70
CA LEU A 742 10.87 6.03 21.14
C LEU A 742 10.23 7.25 21.83
N LEU A 743 8.96 7.53 21.52
CA LEU A 743 8.18 8.54 22.23
C LEU A 743 7.14 7.85 23.11
N VAL A 744 7.21 8.14 24.41
CA VAL A 744 6.13 7.85 25.34
C VAL A 744 5.23 9.07 25.36
N LEU A 745 3.95 8.90 25.03
CA LEU A 745 2.92 9.92 25.19
C LEU A 745 1.99 9.49 26.33
N CYS A 746 2.04 10.22 27.44
CA CYS A 746 0.96 10.17 28.43
C CYS A 746 -0.19 11.02 27.89
N SER A 747 -1.25 10.37 27.43
CA SER A 747 -2.34 11.07 26.74
C SER A 747 -3.39 11.62 27.71
N GLU A 748 -3.66 10.98 28.86
CA GLU A 748 -4.75 11.43 29.73
C GLU A 748 -4.70 10.86 31.17
N ALA A 749 -4.86 11.73 32.18
CA ALA A 749 -5.30 11.38 33.52
C ALA A 749 -6.75 11.86 33.69
N SER A 750 -7.70 10.93 33.80
CA SER A 750 -9.13 11.24 33.80
C SER A 750 -9.76 10.86 35.15
N PRO A 751 -10.29 11.82 35.93
CA PRO A 751 -10.16 13.28 35.77
C PRO A 751 -8.77 13.81 36.20
N SER A 752 -8.37 14.99 35.68
CA SER A 752 -7.07 15.62 36.00
C SER A 752 -7.06 16.39 37.32
N GLN A 753 -8.25 16.71 37.84
CA GLN A 753 -8.47 17.32 39.14
C GLN A 753 -9.37 16.41 39.98
N LEU A 754 -8.97 16.16 41.22
CA LEU A 754 -9.71 15.34 42.18
C LEU A 754 -10.01 16.16 43.43
N SER A 755 -11.21 15.98 43.98
CA SER A 755 -11.51 16.42 45.33
C SER A 755 -11.46 15.25 46.32
N PHE A 756 -11.08 15.54 47.56
CA PHE A 756 -11.15 14.60 48.68
C PHE A 756 -12.05 15.14 49.81
N GLY A 757 -12.83 14.24 50.41
CA GLY A 757 -13.78 14.53 51.47
C GLY A 757 -14.40 13.24 52.01
N GLY A 758 -15.26 13.35 53.03
CA GLY A 758 -15.91 12.21 53.69
C GLY A 758 -15.41 11.96 55.11
N VAL A 759 -15.65 10.74 55.63
CA VAL A 759 -15.32 10.36 57.00
C VAL A 759 -14.05 9.54 57.01
N VAL A 760 -13.13 9.84 57.93
CA VAL A 760 -11.89 9.08 58.14
C VAL A 760 -12.24 7.64 58.51
N ARG A 761 -11.81 6.70 57.65
CA ARG A 761 -11.92 5.26 57.88
C ARG A 761 -10.55 4.59 57.74
N GLY A 762 -10.26 3.66 58.66
CA GLY A 762 -9.04 2.86 58.65
C GLY A 762 -9.08 1.71 57.62
N GLU A 763 -7.91 1.16 57.30
CA GLU A 763 -7.70 0.16 56.24
C GLU A 763 -8.58 -1.10 56.39
N SER A 764 -8.70 -1.63 57.61
CA SER A 764 -9.48 -2.85 57.93
C SER A 764 -11.00 -2.64 57.91
N ALA A 765 -11.46 -1.40 57.86
CA ALA A 765 -12.89 -1.05 57.80
C ALA A 765 -13.39 -0.84 56.36
N MET A 766 -12.50 -0.80 55.36
CA MET A 766 -12.86 -0.61 53.95
C MET A 766 -13.37 -1.93 53.34
N LYS A 767 -14.61 -1.95 52.84
CA LYS A 767 -15.20 -3.16 52.23
C LYS A 767 -15.57 -3.00 50.76
N SER A 768 -15.64 -1.76 50.26
CA SER A 768 -16.02 -1.48 48.87
C SER A 768 -15.18 -0.37 48.23
N GLU A 769 -15.13 -0.36 46.89
CA GLU A 769 -14.34 0.60 46.09
C GLU A 769 -14.72 2.06 46.39
N GLU A 770 -16.02 2.33 46.59
CA GLU A 770 -16.57 3.67 46.83
C GLU A 770 -16.13 4.27 48.17
N GLU A 771 -15.77 3.44 49.14
CA GLU A 771 -15.37 3.88 50.48
C GLU A 771 -13.92 4.37 50.53
N VAL A 772 -13.11 4.04 49.52
CA VAL A 772 -11.69 4.45 49.43
C VAL A 772 -11.56 5.93 49.05
N GLY A 773 -12.33 6.36 48.04
CA GLY A 773 -12.33 7.74 47.55
C GLY A 773 -12.54 7.84 46.04
N SER A 774 -12.11 8.97 45.46
CA SER A 774 -12.34 9.34 44.07
C SER A 774 -11.56 8.45 43.09
N SER A 775 -12.20 8.01 42.00
CA SER A 775 -11.58 7.16 40.97
C SER A 775 -10.77 7.99 39.98
N ILE A 776 -9.60 7.46 39.57
CA ILE A 776 -8.73 8.03 38.56
C ILE A 776 -8.22 6.97 37.58
N ARG A 777 -8.12 7.33 36.30
CA ARG A 777 -7.60 6.48 35.24
C ARG A 777 -6.37 7.11 34.61
N TYR A 778 -5.27 6.37 34.56
CA TYR A 778 -4.05 6.74 33.84
C TYR A 778 -3.95 5.91 32.55
N THR A 779 -3.70 6.59 31.43
CA THR A 779 -3.47 5.93 30.13
C THR A 779 -2.11 6.32 29.57
N PHE A 780 -1.25 5.33 29.36
CA PHE A 780 0.07 5.47 28.75
C PHE A 780 0.01 4.91 27.32
N THR A 781 0.37 5.73 26.33
CA THR A 781 0.41 5.33 24.92
C THR A 781 1.85 5.39 24.42
N ILE A 782 2.33 4.30 23.80
CA ILE A 782 3.67 4.22 23.24
C ILE A 782 3.57 4.38 21.72
N ASN A 783 4.29 5.36 21.17
CA ASN A 783 4.35 5.59 19.73
C ASN A 783 5.79 5.42 19.22
N ASN A 784 5.94 4.61 18.17
CA ASN A 784 7.21 4.47 17.47
C ASN A 784 7.23 5.37 16.23
N LEU A 785 8.08 6.41 16.25
CA LEU A 785 8.19 7.34 15.13
C LEU A 785 8.94 6.77 13.91
N TRP A 786 9.62 5.63 14.05
CA TRP A 786 10.32 4.93 12.96
C TRP A 786 9.61 3.61 12.64
N LYS A 787 8.59 3.68 11.78
CA LYS A 787 7.69 2.57 11.43
C LYS A 787 8.34 1.38 10.69
N SER A 788 9.62 1.43 10.31
CA SER A 788 10.15 0.54 9.25
C SER A 788 11.27 -0.43 9.65
N LEU A 789 11.79 -0.44 10.88
CA LEU A 789 13.08 -1.11 11.17
C LEU A 789 13.13 -2.10 12.34
N ILE A 790 12.01 -2.59 12.87
CA ILE A 790 12.09 -3.43 14.09
C ILE A 790 11.22 -4.69 14.02
N PRO A 791 11.82 -5.88 13.82
CA PRO A 791 11.33 -7.11 14.42
C PRO A 791 11.75 -7.18 15.91
N SER A 792 10.78 -7.50 16.77
CA SER A 792 10.94 -8.22 18.06
C SER A 792 11.90 -7.68 19.14
N VAL A 793 12.05 -6.37 19.34
CA VAL A 793 12.71 -5.85 20.56
C VAL A 793 11.77 -5.96 21.76
N LYS A 794 12.15 -6.76 22.76
CA LYS A 794 11.42 -6.86 24.04
C LYS A 794 11.67 -5.60 24.87
N ALA A 795 10.61 -4.84 25.16
CA ALA A 795 10.68 -3.67 26.00
C ALA A 795 9.73 -3.79 27.19
N SER A 796 10.01 -3.06 28.26
CA SER A 796 9.09 -2.93 29.39
C SER A 796 8.93 -1.48 29.80
N LEU A 797 7.69 -1.07 30.06
CA LEU A 797 7.38 0.21 30.66
C LEU A 797 7.53 0.10 32.19
N HIS A 798 8.37 0.95 32.78
CA HIS A 798 8.55 1.09 34.21
C HIS A 798 7.77 2.32 34.70
N ILE A 799 6.76 2.09 35.53
CA ILE A 799 5.91 3.13 36.11
C ILE A 799 6.25 3.27 37.60
N HIS A 800 6.70 4.44 38.01
CA HIS A 800 6.96 4.77 39.41
C HIS A 800 5.64 5.18 40.09
N TRP A 801 5.05 4.23 40.83
CA TRP A 801 3.73 4.37 41.43
C TRP A 801 3.80 4.86 42.89
N PRO A 802 3.23 6.04 43.21
CA PRO A 802 3.23 6.60 44.56
C PRO A 802 2.19 5.91 45.46
N LYS A 803 2.64 4.88 46.19
CA LYS A 803 1.79 4.04 47.04
C LYS A 803 1.55 4.65 48.42
N LEU A 804 2.61 4.98 49.16
CA LEU A 804 2.51 5.43 50.56
C LEU A 804 3.23 6.77 50.80
N ASN A 805 2.75 7.51 51.80
CA ASN A 805 3.47 8.65 52.36
C ASN A 805 4.62 8.21 53.30
N LYS A 806 5.38 9.16 53.86
CA LYS A 806 6.52 8.88 54.77
C LYS A 806 6.11 8.06 56.00
N ASP A 807 4.88 8.28 56.48
CA ASP A 807 4.30 7.70 57.69
C ASP A 807 3.63 6.34 57.43
N GLY A 808 3.66 5.84 56.20
CA GLY A 808 3.12 4.52 55.83
C GLY A 808 1.64 4.50 55.50
N LYS A 809 0.97 5.65 55.34
CA LYS A 809 -0.44 5.76 54.92
C LYS A 809 -0.58 5.75 53.39
N TRP A 810 -1.66 5.16 52.89
CA TRP A 810 -1.96 5.04 51.46
C TRP A 810 -2.25 6.38 50.79
N LEU A 811 -1.76 6.57 49.56
CA LEU A 811 -2.05 7.73 48.71
C LEU A 811 -2.90 7.34 47.50
N LEU A 812 -2.36 6.46 46.65
CA LEU A 812 -3.09 5.85 45.53
C LEU A 812 -3.25 4.35 45.72
N TYR A 813 -4.49 3.90 45.63
CA TYR A 813 -4.84 2.49 45.66
C TYR A 813 -5.09 1.97 44.24
N LEU A 814 -4.25 1.05 43.76
CA LEU A 814 -4.37 0.48 42.42
C LEU A 814 -5.42 -0.63 42.40
N MET A 815 -6.43 -0.48 41.56
CA MET A 815 -7.55 -1.43 41.42
C MET A 815 -7.29 -2.44 40.30
N GLU A 816 -6.86 -1.94 39.14
CA GLU A 816 -6.73 -2.75 37.93
C GLU A 816 -5.62 -2.17 37.05
N ALA A 817 -4.82 -3.05 36.45
CA ALA A 817 -3.85 -2.72 35.43
C ALA A 817 -4.12 -3.61 34.21
N SER A 818 -4.46 -2.99 33.08
CA SER A 818 -4.72 -3.70 31.83
C SER A 818 -3.87 -3.15 30.70
N SER A 819 -3.39 -4.07 29.85
CA SER A 819 -2.69 -3.78 28.60
C SER A 819 -3.62 -4.09 27.42
N SER A 820 -3.58 -3.29 26.36
CA SER A 820 -4.38 -3.55 25.15
C SER A 820 -4.11 -4.91 24.50
N GLU A 821 -2.93 -5.48 24.74
CA GLU A 821 -2.46 -6.75 24.16
C GLU A 821 -2.54 -7.92 25.17
N GLY A 822 -3.14 -7.71 26.36
CA GLY A 822 -3.33 -8.76 27.36
C GLY A 822 -2.10 -9.11 28.21
N SER A 823 -1.02 -8.33 28.15
CA SER A 823 0.16 -8.52 29.00
C SER A 823 -0.11 -8.12 30.47
N VAL A 824 0.33 -8.95 31.42
CA VAL A 824 0.14 -8.72 32.86
C VAL A 824 1.32 -7.92 33.43
N CYS A 825 1.03 -6.83 34.13
CA CYS A 825 2.06 -6.02 34.79
C CYS A 825 2.48 -6.64 36.14
N SER A 826 3.78 -6.58 36.45
CA SER A 826 4.36 -7.10 37.68
C SER A 826 4.83 -5.97 38.61
N PRO A 827 4.75 -6.12 39.95
CA PRO A 827 4.24 -7.27 40.71
C PRO A 827 2.70 -7.27 40.87
N GLU A 828 2.05 -8.42 40.64
CA GLU A 828 0.60 -8.57 40.77
C GLU A 828 0.08 -8.42 42.20
N SER A 829 0.93 -8.68 43.20
CA SER A 829 0.60 -8.55 44.63
C SER A 829 0.21 -7.12 45.05
N GLU A 830 0.51 -6.14 44.20
CA GLU A 830 0.22 -4.72 44.42
C GLU A 830 -1.10 -4.27 43.75
N ILE A 831 -1.74 -5.14 42.96
CA ILE A 831 -3.04 -4.89 42.33
C ILE A 831 -4.14 -5.38 43.26
N ASN A 832 -5.00 -4.47 43.72
CA ASN A 832 -6.12 -4.74 44.63
C ASN A 832 -5.79 -5.66 45.83
N PRO A 833 -4.76 -5.36 46.65
CA PRO A 833 -4.31 -6.22 47.75
C PRO A 833 -5.36 -6.46 48.85
N LEU A 834 -6.36 -5.58 48.97
CA LEU A 834 -7.47 -5.70 49.94
C LEU A 834 -8.68 -6.44 49.34
N LYS A 835 -8.60 -6.90 48.08
CA LYS A 835 -9.66 -7.63 47.37
C LYS A 835 -11.02 -6.92 47.43
N LEU A 836 -11.01 -5.60 47.25
CA LEU A 836 -12.23 -4.79 47.27
C LEU A 836 -13.11 -5.13 46.05
N ILE A 837 -14.40 -5.37 46.29
CA ILE A 837 -15.36 -5.80 45.27
C ILE A 837 -16.05 -4.57 44.65
N GLN A 838 -16.15 -4.55 43.32
CA GLN A 838 -16.92 -3.56 42.57
C GLN A 838 -18.41 -3.91 42.65
N LYS A 839 -19.24 -3.10 43.32
CA LYS A 839 -20.70 -3.30 43.28
C LYS A 839 -21.21 -3.00 41.88
N SER A 840 -21.78 -4.00 41.20
CA SER A 840 -22.50 -3.81 39.95
C SER A 840 -23.74 -2.96 40.20
N SER A 841 -23.79 -1.75 39.64
CA SER A 841 -24.95 -0.88 39.70
C SER A 841 -26.05 -1.36 38.73
N LEU A 842 -26.72 -2.46 39.06
CA LEU A 842 -28.07 -2.74 38.57
C LEU A 842 -29.08 -2.01 39.48
N SER A 843 -29.17 -0.69 39.33
CA SER A 843 -30.37 0.04 39.76
C SER A 843 -30.52 1.37 39.01
N ARG A 844 -31.60 1.44 38.20
CA ARG A 844 -32.32 2.63 37.72
C ARG A 844 -31.45 3.88 37.53
N ALA A 845 -31.05 4.11 36.27
CA ALA A 845 -30.50 5.38 35.81
C ALA A 845 -31.45 6.55 36.15
N LYS A 846 -31.13 7.30 37.20
CA LYS A 846 -31.69 8.62 37.44
C LYS A 846 -30.92 9.56 36.51
N ARG A 847 -31.61 10.19 35.55
CA ARG A 847 -31.05 11.23 34.67
C ARG A 847 -30.29 12.25 35.52
N GLU A 848 -28.96 12.26 35.43
CA GLU A 848 -28.17 13.43 35.79
C GLU A 848 -28.25 14.39 34.61
N THR A 849 -29.03 15.45 34.78
CA THR A 849 -28.98 16.64 33.93
C THR A 849 -27.59 17.28 34.04
N PRO A 850 -26.94 17.66 32.93
CA PRO A 850 -25.70 18.42 33.01
C PRO A 850 -25.99 19.75 33.72
N ARG A 851 -25.39 19.94 34.90
CA ARG A 851 -25.40 21.24 35.57
C ARG A 851 -24.62 22.21 34.66
N LYS A 852 -25.37 23.14 34.05
CA LYS A 852 -24.84 24.35 33.43
C LYS A 852 -23.72 24.93 34.29
N ASP A 853 -22.55 25.12 33.67
CA ASP A 853 -21.49 25.98 34.17
C ASP A 853 -22.06 27.34 34.55
N ARG A 854 -22.29 27.54 35.85
CA ARG A 854 -22.40 28.89 36.39
C ARG A 854 -20.98 29.44 36.44
N LYS A 855 -20.64 30.25 35.43
CA LYS A 855 -19.58 31.26 35.51
C LYS A 855 -19.85 32.09 36.77
N ALA A 856 -19.16 31.75 37.86
CA ALA A 856 -19.03 32.63 39.00
C ALA A 856 -17.85 33.55 38.70
N GLU A 857 -18.17 34.78 38.29
CA GLU A 857 -17.25 35.91 38.44
C GLU A 857 -16.86 36.01 39.93
N ARG A 858 -15.71 35.46 40.31
CA ARG A 858 -15.06 35.85 41.56
C ARG A 858 -14.29 37.13 41.27
N LYS A 859 -14.88 38.26 41.69
CA LYS A 859 -14.15 39.51 41.92
C LYS A 859 -12.95 39.21 42.82
N MET A 860 -11.77 39.55 42.29
CA MET A 860 -10.49 39.50 42.97
C MET A 860 -10.52 40.44 44.19
N SER A 861 -10.40 39.89 45.39
CA SER A 861 -9.98 40.64 46.57
C SER A 861 -8.52 40.27 46.86
N PRO A 862 -7.57 41.23 46.87
CA PRO A 862 -6.17 40.95 47.12
C PRO A 862 -5.96 40.91 48.64
N LEU A 863 -6.14 39.74 49.25
CA LEU A 863 -5.56 39.47 50.56
C LEU A 863 -4.61 38.28 50.45
N SER A 864 -3.34 38.62 50.63
CA SER A 864 -2.19 37.73 50.71
C SER A 864 -2.41 36.64 51.76
N ASP A 865 -2.62 35.42 51.31
CA ASP A 865 -2.12 34.24 52.02
C ASP A 865 -1.53 33.28 50.99
N LYS A 866 -0.24 32.97 51.13
CA LYS A 866 0.51 32.11 50.20
C LYS A 866 -0.22 30.77 50.07
N SER A 867 -0.81 30.49 48.91
CA SER A 867 -1.39 29.18 48.60
C SER A 867 -0.27 28.13 48.70
N LYS A 868 -0.23 27.38 49.80
CA LYS A 868 0.72 26.28 49.98
C LYS A 868 0.35 25.19 48.98
N VAL A 869 1.12 25.06 47.90
CA VAL A 869 1.05 23.94 46.95
C VAL A 869 2.10 22.91 47.35
N LYS A 870 1.70 21.67 47.54
CA LYS A 870 2.60 20.57 47.92
C LYS A 870 2.76 19.60 46.76
N VAL A 871 3.99 19.35 46.31
CA VAL A 871 4.29 18.36 45.26
C VAL A 871 4.62 17.01 45.90
N LEU A 872 3.89 15.98 45.53
CA LEU A 872 4.02 14.60 45.98
C LEU A 872 4.61 13.77 44.83
N SER A 873 5.92 13.48 44.92
CA SER A 873 6.68 12.72 43.92
C SER A 873 7.58 11.67 44.56
N CYS A 874 7.82 10.58 43.83
CA CYS A 874 8.66 9.46 44.24
C CYS A 874 10.14 9.81 44.52
N GLU A 875 10.64 10.91 43.97
CA GLU A 875 12.07 11.27 44.09
C GLU A 875 12.43 11.95 45.40
N LYS A 876 11.47 12.56 46.11
CA LYS A 876 11.79 13.42 47.25
C LYS A 876 11.10 13.04 48.56
N GLU A 877 9.92 12.41 48.57
CA GLU A 877 9.18 12.23 49.83
C GLU A 877 8.24 11.00 49.95
N LEU A 878 8.07 10.16 48.93
CA LEU A 878 7.08 9.07 48.92
C LEU A 878 7.72 7.67 48.88
N ARG A 879 7.04 6.67 49.43
CA ARG A 879 7.40 5.26 49.21
C ARG A 879 6.67 4.76 47.97
N CYS A 880 7.43 4.56 46.90
CA CYS A 880 6.90 4.15 45.60
C CYS A 880 7.22 2.71 45.25
N VAL A 881 6.38 2.11 44.42
CA VAL A 881 6.58 0.79 43.82
C VAL A 881 6.84 0.98 42.33
N VAL A 882 7.80 0.23 41.78
CA VAL A 882 8.04 0.22 40.33
C VAL A 882 7.18 -0.87 39.71
N PHE A 883 6.16 -0.46 38.97
CA PHE A 883 5.33 -1.36 38.16
C PHE A 883 5.99 -1.60 36.81
N ARG A 884 6.27 -2.88 36.50
CA ARG A 884 6.92 -3.31 35.26
C ARG A 884 5.88 -3.95 34.35
N CYS A 885 5.52 -3.27 33.28
CA CYS A 885 4.57 -3.75 32.28
C CYS A 885 5.34 -4.16 31.01
N PRO A 886 5.37 -5.44 30.63
CA PRO A 886 6.01 -5.87 29.39
C PRO A 886 5.19 -5.41 28.18
N LEU A 887 5.90 -4.85 27.19
CA LEU A 887 5.36 -4.38 25.91
C LEU A 887 5.57 -5.47 24.86
N LEU A 888 4.50 -5.98 24.25
CA LEU A 888 4.57 -6.98 23.17
C LEU A 888 4.66 -6.31 21.80
N GLY A 889 4.03 -5.13 21.64
CA GLY A 889 4.26 -4.17 20.56
C GLY A 889 4.87 -2.86 21.05
N LEU A 890 5.53 -2.12 20.13
CA LEU A 890 6.10 -0.79 20.40
C LEU A 890 5.31 0.35 19.73
N ASP A 891 4.37 0.05 18.84
CA ASP A 891 3.58 1.05 18.11
C ASP A 891 2.08 0.88 18.42
N GLY A 892 1.47 1.90 19.03
CA GLY A 892 0.04 1.91 19.37
C GLY A 892 -0.35 1.11 20.61
N THR A 893 0.60 0.52 21.34
CA THR A 893 0.34 -0.22 22.57
C THR A 893 -0.10 0.74 23.69
N THR A 894 -1.20 0.41 24.37
CA THR A 894 -1.77 1.24 25.45
C THR A 894 -1.84 0.49 26.78
N ILE A 895 -1.36 1.12 27.85
CA ILE A 895 -1.44 0.62 29.21
C ILE A 895 -2.41 1.49 30.01
N LYS A 896 -3.42 0.87 30.61
CA LYS A 896 -4.46 1.53 31.40
C LYS A 896 -4.35 1.09 32.86
N LEU A 897 -4.16 2.06 33.75
CA LEU A 897 -4.19 1.86 35.20
C LEU A 897 -5.45 2.53 35.78
N LYS A 898 -6.29 1.74 36.45
CA LYS A 898 -7.44 2.24 37.22
C LYS A 898 -7.04 2.27 38.69
N SER A 899 -7.11 3.43 39.32
CA SER A 899 -6.79 3.58 40.74
C SER A 899 -7.78 4.51 41.45
N ARG A 900 -7.68 4.56 42.78
CA ARG A 900 -8.47 5.44 43.63
C ARG A 900 -7.59 6.25 44.57
N LEU A 901 -8.00 7.48 44.81
CA LEU A 901 -7.41 8.35 45.82
C LEU A 901 -7.85 7.90 47.22
N TRP A 902 -6.93 7.83 48.17
CA TRP A 902 -7.24 7.43 49.54
C TRP A 902 -7.68 8.63 50.39
N ASN A 903 -8.98 8.90 50.46
CA ASN A 903 -9.49 10.13 51.07
C ASN A 903 -9.08 10.30 52.55
N SER A 904 -9.05 9.23 53.36
CA SER A 904 -8.67 9.33 54.79
C SER A 904 -7.31 9.99 55.00
N THR A 905 -6.31 9.65 54.17
CA THR A 905 -4.94 10.17 54.29
C THR A 905 -4.89 11.64 53.91
N PHE A 906 -5.62 12.04 52.86
CA PHE A 906 -5.66 13.44 52.43
C PHE A 906 -6.41 14.33 53.42
N ILE A 907 -7.43 13.81 54.11
CA ILE A 907 -8.15 14.51 55.19
C ILE A 907 -7.26 14.72 56.40
N GLU A 908 -6.51 13.70 56.83
CA GLU A 908 -5.67 13.80 58.04
C GLU A 908 -4.41 14.64 57.82
N ASP A 909 -3.67 14.38 56.73
CA ASP A 909 -2.30 14.87 56.58
C ASP A 909 -2.21 16.08 55.63
N TYR A 910 -3.20 16.26 54.75
CA TYR A 910 -3.16 17.24 53.66
C TYR A 910 -4.33 18.24 53.64
N ALA A 911 -5.27 18.20 54.60
CA ALA A 911 -6.40 19.12 54.65
C ALA A 911 -6.00 20.60 54.86
N SER A 912 -4.82 20.86 55.42
CA SER A 912 -4.27 22.21 55.61
C SER A 912 -3.62 22.81 54.35
N VAL A 913 -3.52 22.03 53.26
CA VAL A 913 -2.87 22.41 52.00
C VAL A 913 -3.92 22.78 50.96
N SER A 914 -3.71 23.90 50.25
CA SER A 914 -4.66 24.41 49.26
C SER A 914 -4.79 23.51 48.02
N THR A 915 -3.69 22.93 47.56
CA THR A 915 -3.66 21.97 46.44
C THR A 915 -2.44 21.08 46.57
N SER A 916 -2.64 19.78 46.46
CA SER A 916 -1.57 18.78 46.37
C SER A 916 -1.40 18.31 44.92
N LEU A 917 -0.17 18.33 44.39
CA LEU A 917 0.15 17.88 43.04
C LEU A 917 0.79 16.49 43.12
N LEU A 918 0.08 15.48 42.65
CA LEU A 918 0.55 14.10 42.64
C LEU A 918 1.23 13.78 41.31
N VAL A 919 2.50 13.37 41.35
CA VAL A 919 3.34 13.12 40.17
C VAL A 919 3.58 11.62 39.99
N VAL A 920 3.24 11.09 38.82
CA VAL A 920 3.56 9.71 38.39
C VAL A 920 4.56 9.79 37.23
N LYS A 921 5.67 9.05 37.34
CA LYS A 921 6.75 9.02 36.33
C LYS A 921 6.78 7.69 35.60
N ALA A 922 6.97 7.69 34.28
CA ALA A 922 7.11 6.48 33.48
C ALA A 922 8.29 6.56 32.51
N SER A 923 9.05 5.46 32.43
CA SER A 923 10.24 5.31 31.56
C SER A 923 10.22 3.95 30.85
N ILE A 924 10.76 3.89 29.63
CA ILE A 924 10.90 2.64 28.88
C ILE A 924 12.30 2.06 29.10
N VAL A 925 12.36 0.76 29.33
CA VAL A 925 13.62 0.00 29.38
C VAL A 925 13.58 -1.09 28.30
N LEU A 926 14.62 -1.15 27.47
CA LEU A 926 14.80 -2.19 26.48
C LEU A 926 15.53 -3.39 27.10
N HIS A 927 15.06 -4.60 26.82
CA HIS A 927 15.72 -5.86 27.17
C HIS A 927 16.35 -6.45 25.91
N THR A 928 17.46 -5.86 25.47
CA THR A 928 18.24 -6.33 24.32
C THR A 928 19.61 -6.84 24.75
N GLN A 929 20.14 -7.83 24.04
CA GLN A 929 21.53 -8.33 24.19
C GLN A 929 22.53 -7.55 23.33
N ALA A 930 22.04 -6.73 22.39
CA ALA A 930 22.85 -5.98 21.46
C ALA A 930 23.40 -4.69 22.11
N GLU A 931 24.72 -4.63 22.30
CA GLU A 931 25.41 -3.48 22.92
C GLU A 931 25.50 -2.25 22.01
N ASN A 932 25.24 -2.41 20.70
CA ASN A 932 25.32 -1.36 19.69
C ASN A 932 24.03 -0.53 19.54
N ILE A 933 23.09 -0.64 20.49
CA ILE A 933 21.81 0.09 20.48
C ILE A 933 21.78 1.14 21.59
N ILE A 934 21.61 2.41 21.21
CA ILE A 934 21.49 3.53 22.16
C ILE A 934 20.04 4.02 22.17
N LEU A 935 19.39 3.97 23.34
CA LEU A 935 18.04 4.49 23.54
C LEU A 935 18.09 5.96 23.99
N LYS A 936 17.52 6.88 23.20
CA LYS A 936 17.28 8.27 23.59
C LYS A 936 15.79 8.48 23.84
N THR A 937 15.34 8.30 25.09
CA THR A 937 13.94 8.55 25.50
C THR A 937 13.88 9.64 26.57
N PRO A 938 13.05 10.69 26.41
CA PRO A 938 12.73 11.58 27.52
C PRO A 938 11.81 10.88 28.53
N ASP A 939 12.12 10.98 29.83
CA ASP A 939 11.23 10.52 30.89
C ASP A 939 9.88 11.25 30.84
N THR A 940 8.76 10.52 30.94
CA THR A 940 7.43 11.14 30.98
C THR A 940 6.93 11.29 32.41
N THR A 941 6.29 12.43 32.69
CA THR A 941 5.70 12.73 34.00
C THR A 941 4.25 13.17 33.84
N VAL A 942 3.36 12.67 34.72
CA VAL A 942 1.92 12.99 34.76
C VAL A 942 1.59 13.59 36.10
N THR A 943 0.95 14.76 36.11
CA THR A 943 0.56 15.51 37.31
C THR A 943 -0.95 15.55 37.47
N VAL A 944 -1.43 15.25 38.68
CA VAL A 944 -2.85 15.30 39.06
C VAL A 944 -3.01 16.27 40.23
N SER A 945 -3.96 17.21 40.13
CA SER A 945 -4.24 18.15 41.21
C SER A 945 -5.31 17.61 42.16
N VAL A 946 -5.03 17.65 43.45
CA VAL A 946 -5.89 17.13 44.51
C VAL A 946 -6.22 18.26 45.48
N SER A 947 -7.50 18.56 45.68
CA SER A 947 -8.00 19.66 46.51
C SER A 947 -9.06 19.20 47.53
N PRO A 948 -9.19 19.88 48.69
CA PRO A 948 -10.24 19.54 49.65
C PRO A 948 -11.63 19.95 49.13
N ASP A 949 -12.65 19.16 49.43
CA ASP A 949 -14.04 19.52 49.13
C ASP A 949 -14.51 20.68 50.03
N SER A 950 -15.51 21.43 49.56
CA SER A 950 -16.04 22.66 50.15
C SER A 950 -16.55 22.52 51.60
N GLU A 951 -16.96 21.32 52.02
CA GLU A 951 -17.35 21.04 53.41
C GLU A 951 -16.15 20.88 54.36
N VAL A 952 -15.00 20.42 53.86
CA VAL A 952 -13.76 20.23 54.65
C VAL A 952 -13.03 21.56 54.85
N ALA A 953 -13.14 22.47 53.88
CA ALA A 953 -12.51 23.80 53.93
C ALA A 953 -13.02 24.72 55.06
N GLN A 954 -14.14 24.38 55.73
CA GLN A 954 -14.73 25.22 56.79
C GLN A 954 -14.16 25.01 58.20
N TYR A 955 -13.28 24.03 58.42
CA TYR A 955 -12.69 23.78 59.76
C TYR A 955 -11.44 24.62 60.08
N GLY A 956 -11.28 25.79 59.45
CA GLY A 956 -10.38 26.84 59.94
C GLY A 956 -11.09 27.69 60.99
N GLY A 957 -11.07 27.26 62.26
CA GLY A 957 -11.76 27.96 63.35
C GLY A 957 -11.38 29.44 63.47
N VAL A 958 -12.38 30.32 63.59
CA VAL A 958 -12.18 31.77 63.80
C VAL A 958 -11.59 32.00 65.20
N PRO A 959 -10.48 32.78 65.34
CA PRO A 959 -9.88 33.04 66.64
C PRO A 959 -10.86 33.69 67.63
N TRP A 960 -10.94 33.15 68.85
CA TRP A 960 -11.78 33.66 69.96
C TRP A 960 -11.77 35.17 70.07
N TRP A 961 -10.60 35.82 69.95
CA TRP A 961 -10.44 37.24 70.23
C TRP A 961 -11.31 38.13 69.33
N ILE A 962 -11.64 37.66 68.12
CA ILE A 962 -12.57 38.34 67.22
C ILE A 962 -14.00 38.34 67.78
N ILE A 963 -14.41 37.23 68.41
CA ILE A 963 -15.71 37.11 69.09
C ILE A 963 -15.75 38.04 70.31
N LEU A 964 -14.67 38.09 71.10
CA LEU A 964 -14.55 38.97 72.27
C LEU A 964 -14.67 40.46 71.88
N VAL A 965 -13.96 40.88 70.82
CA VAL A 965 -14.01 42.27 70.32
C VAL A 965 -15.39 42.62 69.77
N ALA A 966 -16.04 41.70 69.04
CA ALA A 966 -17.39 41.90 68.53
C ALA A 966 -18.43 42.06 69.66
N VAL A 967 -18.31 41.26 70.73
CA VAL A 967 -19.19 41.37 71.92
C VAL A 967 -18.97 42.71 72.63
N LEU A 968 -17.72 43.12 72.84
CA LEU A 968 -17.41 44.42 73.47
C LEU A 968 -17.93 45.60 72.65
N ALA A 969 -17.75 45.58 71.32
CA ALA A 969 -18.29 46.61 70.43
C ALA A 969 -19.84 46.63 70.44
N GLY A 970 -20.48 45.45 70.47
CA GLY A 970 -21.93 45.32 70.57
C GLY A 970 -22.49 45.90 71.88
N ILE A 971 -21.83 45.64 73.01
CA ILE A 971 -22.21 46.20 74.32
C ILE A 971 -22.06 47.72 74.33
N LEU A 972 -21.00 48.24 73.72
CA LEU A 972 -20.74 49.69 73.68
C LEU A 972 -21.79 50.43 72.83
N ILE A 973 -22.18 49.86 71.69
CA ILE A 973 -23.28 50.39 70.86
C ILE A 973 -24.60 50.30 71.62
N LEU A 974 -24.89 49.18 72.29
CA LEU A 974 -26.13 49.01 73.06
C LEU A 974 -26.22 50.04 74.20
N ALA A 975 -25.13 50.27 74.92
CA ALA A 975 -25.07 51.26 75.99
C ALA A 975 -25.33 52.68 75.46
N LEU A 976 -24.75 53.02 74.30
CA LEU A 976 -24.98 54.31 73.64
C LEU A 976 -26.43 54.48 73.18
N LEU A 977 -27.05 53.40 72.67
CA LEU A 977 -28.46 53.37 72.28
C LEU A 977 -29.40 53.52 73.48
N VAL A 978 -29.12 52.83 74.59
CA VAL A 978 -29.88 52.97 75.84
C VAL A 978 -29.75 54.38 76.41
N PHE A 979 -28.56 54.97 76.37
CA PHE A 979 -28.33 56.35 76.81
C PHE A 979 -29.14 57.35 75.95
N LEU A 980 -29.14 57.18 74.62
CA LEU A 980 -29.95 58.00 73.71
C LEU A 980 -31.45 57.83 73.97
N LEU A 981 -31.94 56.59 74.13
CA LEU A 981 -33.35 56.31 74.41
C LEU A 981 -33.80 56.84 75.78
N TRP A 982 -32.93 56.83 76.78
CA TRP A 982 -33.19 57.45 78.09
C TRP A 982 -33.26 58.98 77.99
N LYS A 983 -32.33 59.62 77.25
CA LYS A 983 -32.35 61.07 76.98
C LYS A 983 -33.58 61.51 76.17
N CYS A 984 -34.10 60.65 75.30
CA CYS A 984 -35.32 60.87 74.53
C CYS A 984 -36.63 60.56 75.29
N GLY A 985 -36.57 60.30 76.60
CA GLY A 985 -37.77 60.12 77.44
C GLY A 985 -38.55 58.83 77.19
N PHE A 986 -37.96 57.85 76.48
CA PHE A 986 -38.65 56.63 76.04
C PHE A 986 -39.03 55.67 77.20
N PHE A 987 -38.31 55.72 78.32
CA PHE A 987 -38.50 54.77 79.43
C PHE A 987 -39.46 55.25 80.54
N GLN A 988 -40.27 56.28 80.30
CA GLN A 988 -41.41 56.60 81.17
C GLN A 988 -42.71 56.07 80.55
N ARG A 989 -43.26 55.00 81.13
CA ARG A 989 -44.65 54.57 80.87
C ARG A 989 -45.38 54.27 82.17
N SER A 990 -46.53 54.92 82.34
CA SER A 990 -47.60 54.49 83.24
C SER A 990 -48.32 53.26 82.65
N LYS A 991 -48.70 52.34 83.53
CA LYS A 991 -49.38 51.07 83.25
C LYS A 991 -50.90 51.24 83.24
N GLN A 992 -51.59 50.57 82.31
CA GLN A 992 -52.90 49.91 82.49
C GLN A 992 -53.17 49.07 81.23
N ASP A 993 -53.31 47.74 81.28
CA ASP A 993 -54.31 46.81 81.86
C ASP A 993 -55.48 46.47 80.92
N ASP A 994 -55.78 45.17 80.94
CA ASP A 994 -56.65 44.30 80.15
C ASP A 994 -57.95 44.85 79.51
N SER A 995 -58.27 44.37 78.28
CA SER A 995 -59.55 43.72 77.92
C SER A 995 -59.73 43.44 76.40
N VAL A 996 -60.30 42.26 76.10
CA VAL A 996 -60.86 41.75 74.80
C VAL A 996 -62.21 42.47 74.50
N PRO A 997 -62.97 42.41 73.34
CA PRO A 997 -62.94 41.54 72.14
C PRO A 997 -63.44 42.10 70.74
N ARG A 998 -63.36 41.25 69.69
CA ARG A 998 -64.32 40.96 68.54
C ARG A 998 -64.72 41.95 67.39
N TYR A 999 -64.71 41.36 66.16
CA TYR A 999 -65.46 41.58 64.87
C TYR A 999 -65.17 42.85 64.01
N HIS A 1000 -65.29 42.95 62.66
CA HIS A 1000 -66.07 42.30 61.58
C HIS A 1000 -65.41 42.39 60.16
N ALA A 1001 -66.07 41.72 59.18
CA ALA A 1001 -65.82 41.42 57.76
C ALA A 1001 -65.58 42.57 56.74
N VAL A 1002 -65.15 42.22 55.50
CA VAL A 1002 -65.75 42.56 54.16
C VAL A 1002 -64.99 41.80 53.02
N ARG A 1003 -65.57 41.77 51.82
CA ARG A 1003 -65.67 40.71 50.78
C ARG A 1003 -65.31 41.29 49.37
N ILE A 1004 -65.02 40.42 48.37
CA ILE A 1004 -65.10 40.59 46.87
C ILE A 1004 -63.84 41.24 46.18
N ARG A 1005 -63.30 40.90 44.98
CA ARG A 1005 -63.71 40.16 43.74
C ARG A 1005 -62.50 39.55 42.98
N LYS A 1006 -62.80 38.70 41.99
CA LYS A 1006 -61.91 38.02 41.01
C LYS A 1006 -62.44 38.35 39.59
N GLU A 1007 -61.59 38.68 38.61
CA GLU A 1007 -61.93 38.73 37.17
C GLU A 1007 -60.67 38.78 36.28
N ALA A 1008 -60.75 38.12 35.11
CA ALA A 1008 -59.91 38.20 33.90
C ALA A 1008 -60.88 38.46 32.71
N PRO A 1009 -60.52 38.53 31.41
CA PRO A 1009 -59.33 38.96 30.63
C PRO A 1009 -59.70 40.03 29.53
N GLU A 1010 -58.74 40.53 28.71
CA GLU A 1010 -58.82 40.77 27.22
C GLU A 1010 -57.81 41.80 26.62
N TYR A 1011 -57.07 41.31 25.61
CA TYR A 1011 -56.68 41.78 24.25
C TYR A 1011 -56.25 43.22 23.82
N GLN A 1012 -55.19 43.21 22.96
CA GLN A 1012 -54.67 44.13 21.91
C GLN A 1012 -54.21 45.55 22.28
N ASP A 1013 -53.13 46.14 21.74
CA ASP A 1013 -52.79 46.33 20.31
C ASP A 1013 -51.34 46.88 20.13
N GLY A 1014 -50.78 46.79 18.92
CA GLY A 1014 -49.98 47.88 18.34
C GLY A 1014 -48.45 47.98 18.52
N LYS A 1015 -47.73 47.49 17.50
CA LYS A 1015 -46.56 48.09 16.80
C LYS A 1015 -45.30 48.51 17.59
N VAL A 1016 -44.23 47.73 17.41
CA VAL A 1016 -42.83 48.11 17.66
C VAL A 1016 -42.19 48.64 16.35
N LYS A 1017 -41.52 49.80 16.42
CA LYS A 1017 -40.65 50.36 15.37
C LYS A 1017 -39.19 49.96 15.61
N LEU A 1018 -38.54 49.57 14.51
CA LEU A 1018 -37.11 49.24 14.38
C LEU A 1018 -36.19 50.44 14.58
N ASP A 1019 -34.95 50.18 15.03
CA ASP A 1019 -33.67 50.32 14.27
C ASP A 1019 -32.46 50.20 15.24
N PRO A 1020 -31.19 50.11 14.78
CA PRO A 1020 -30.64 49.36 13.64
C PRO A 1020 -29.28 48.63 13.96
N PHE A 1021 -28.99 47.57 13.16
CA PHE A 1021 -27.66 47.17 12.62
C PHE A 1021 -26.53 46.77 13.63
N GLU A 1022 -25.65 45.79 13.40
CA GLU A 1022 -25.04 45.34 12.16
C GLU A 1022 -24.39 43.93 12.28
N ARG A 1023 -24.25 43.28 11.11
CA ARG A 1023 -23.87 41.90 10.74
C ARG A 1023 -22.49 41.41 11.26
N LYS A 1024 -22.13 40.11 11.29
CA LYS A 1024 -22.12 39.04 10.24
C LYS A 1024 -22.09 37.65 10.95
N GLN A 1025 -22.91 36.62 10.65
CA GLN A 1025 -23.06 35.73 9.47
C GLN A 1025 -21.76 35.00 9.06
N TRP A 1026 -21.72 33.67 8.85
CA TRP A 1026 -22.76 32.80 8.25
C TRP A 1026 -22.54 31.29 8.53
N MET A 1027 -23.65 30.55 8.66
CA MET A 1027 -23.84 29.21 8.08
C MET A 1027 -25.33 29.02 7.75
N THR A 1028 -25.62 28.30 6.66
CA THR A 1028 -26.90 27.67 6.27
C THR A 1028 -28.00 28.62 5.75
N THR A 1029 -28.90 28.32 4.81
CA THR A 1029 -29.19 27.22 3.87
C THR A 1029 -30.45 27.64 3.06
N TRP A 1030 -30.49 27.27 1.77
CA TRP A 1030 -31.68 26.97 0.92
C TRP A 1030 -32.63 28.10 0.47
N ILE A 1031 -32.89 28.16 -0.86
CA ILE A 1031 -34.19 27.96 -1.53
C ILE A 1031 -34.00 27.93 -3.05
N ASP A 1032 -34.83 27.10 -3.68
CA ASP A 1032 -35.04 26.79 -5.10
C ASP A 1032 -35.12 28.00 -6.06
N ASN A 1033 -34.55 27.86 -7.26
CA ASN A 1033 -35.30 27.57 -8.50
C ASN A 1033 -34.40 27.61 -9.74
N GLU A 1034 -34.49 26.54 -10.52
CA GLU A 1034 -34.39 26.45 -11.98
C GLU A 1034 -33.24 27.16 -12.72
N SER A 1035 -32.37 26.38 -13.38
CA SER A 1035 -32.51 26.07 -14.81
C SER A 1035 -31.17 25.71 -15.49
N TYR A 1036 -31.23 24.65 -16.32
CA TYR A 1036 -30.23 24.15 -17.29
C TYR A 1036 -28.87 23.72 -16.70
N SER A 1037 -28.31 22.54 -16.98
CA SER A 1037 -28.44 21.57 -18.08
C SER A 1037 -27.88 20.23 -17.63
#